data_AF-A0A6U5KNE9-F1
#
_entry.id   AF-A0A6U5KNE9-F1
#
_cell.length_a   1.000
_cell.length_b   1.000
_cell.length_c   1.000
_cell.angle_alpha   90.00
_cell.angle_beta   90.00
_cell.angle_gamma   90.00
#
_symmetry.space_group_name_H-M   'P 1'
#
loop_
_entity.id
_entity.type
_entity.pdbx_description
1 polymer ?
#
loop_
_entity_poly.entity_id
_entity_poly.type
_entity_poly.pdbx_seq_one_letter_code
_entity_poly.pdbx_strand_id
1 'polypeptide(L)'
;FGDDDDDGDGDSGRPLSKKELRAQARQKLTGGGGGGASKNQKNGKQQQQQEEQPEASSAPTLSPKEAKLQKLMELDAKAEAEEAAASSGSEQQQQPKLSKKELKALKKKEEKLAAKLAKKEAKKKARAEEMGQDPDEISLDAEEVEAAQAAIDKKKMPEATPETEGEAAPKTLEEKIRKERPPPRIRVMESAQPGYSNLRLEHVGIVFREQEVLKDVTWGVQTGDRIGLVGQNGAGKTTQLRIMAGELQPTTGDVVKSSQDLRVAMLRQEFVDELVLDRTLNEEFMSVFVEELQLLEDIKQAESDLENLDPEADMDNMQNVLDRMQELQAKAEDKGVYALKATTRKVMDLMGFTEDEGEDLVRSFSGGWKMRIGLGKVLLKEPNILLLDEPTNHLDLESVEWLEEFLRQQNIPMIIVSHDREFLDQVCTKIVDAEGGACTEYDGNYSRFLKLKKSRMDAWNAAYNTQEKKIKDERRWINKFKIKQPQAAKQRKAKLEKLVASDEYIKKPPFLGKPFKFRFPDAPRISPEVAEVKHVTHAYRNGEVENKLFEDCDLFVEKGDRIAVVGPNGSGKSTMLRFLIGNEKPDEGSAAIIGQNVVANYFEQNQADVLDLDKTVIQTVQSESTDQSYNEMRALLGQFLFKGDSVEKKVRFLSGGEKARLSLCCMMMKPANLLILDEPTNHLDISAKEMLEEALQHFAGAVIVISHDRYFISKVATTIVAIEDRKLVKYQGDYRFYMERSEKVKEKIEARYFAGGAKIESAPKIDLEAAAAKARNNFGGAKTAGLVQRKNKGIKNAKRMQY
;
A
#
# COMPACT_ATOMS: atom_id res chain seq x y z
N PHE A 1 29.43 -52.15 28.59
CA PHE A 1 29.73 -50.72 28.55
C PHE A 1 28.45 -49.89 28.37
N GLY A 2 27.54 -49.78 29.33
CA GLY A 2 27.59 -50.23 30.74
C GLY A 2 28.78 -49.64 31.54
N ASP A 3 29.00 -50.01 32.80
CA ASP A 3 28.39 -51.13 33.53
C ASP A 3 28.47 -50.84 35.08
N ASP A 4 27.48 -50.90 36.00
CA ASP A 4 25.98 -50.80 36.03
C ASP A 4 25.47 -50.53 37.52
N ASP A 5 24.17 -50.26 37.74
CA ASP A 5 23.31 -50.33 39.00
C ASP A 5 23.56 -49.40 40.25
N ASP A 6 22.57 -49.06 41.12
CA ASP A 6 21.74 -49.89 42.05
C ASP A 6 20.44 -49.17 42.59
N ASP A 7 19.58 -49.90 43.32
CA ASP A 7 18.15 -49.65 43.63
C ASP A 7 17.77 -48.74 44.83
N GLY A 8 16.48 -48.35 44.93
CA GLY A 8 15.91 -47.68 46.11
C GLY A 8 14.39 -47.40 46.09
N ASP A 9 13.59 -48.29 46.68
CA ASP A 9 12.12 -48.18 46.81
C ASP A 9 11.67 -47.10 47.83
N GLY A 10 10.48 -46.49 47.67
CA GLY A 10 10.02 -45.44 48.60
C GLY A 10 8.66 -44.77 48.34
N ASP A 11 7.58 -45.35 48.87
CA ASP A 11 6.24 -44.71 48.91
C ASP A 11 6.17 -43.52 49.88
N SER A 12 5.83 -42.33 49.38
CA SER A 12 5.01 -41.34 50.10
C SER A 12 4.42 -40.29 49.16
N GLY A 13 3.13 -39.97 49.29
CA GLY A 13 2.38 -39.17 48.30
C GLY A 13 1.93 -37.76 48.72
N ARG A 14 0.97 -37.23 47.92
CA ARG A 14 0.29 -35.89 47.94
C ARG A 14 0.85 -34.86 46.92
N PRO A 15 0.01 -33.94 46.39
CA PRO A 15 -1.37 -34.18 45.91
C PRO A 15 -1.66 -33.50 44.55
N LEU A 16 -2.48 -34.13 43.69
CA LEU A 16 -2.91 -33.55 42.41
C LEU A 16 -3.92 -32.40 42.57
N SER A 17 -4.07 -31.58 41.51
CA SER A 17 -4.64 -30.23 41.59
C SER A 17 -6.16 -30.13 41.35
N LYS A 18 -6.76 -29.00 41.75
CA LYS A 18 -8.22 -28.77 41.84
C LYS A 18 -9.04 -28.76 40.53
N LYS A 19 -8.51 -29.21 39.38
CA LYS A 19 -9.24 -29.18 38.09
C LYS A 19 -10.05 -30.44 37.76
N GLU A 20 -9.65 -31.61 38.24
CA GLU A 20 -10.29 -32.89 37.82
C GLU A 20 -11.50 -33.28 38.69
N LEU A 21 -11.57 -32.78 39.92
CA LEU A 21 -12.61 -33.09 40.92
C LEU A 21 -13.99 -32.43 40.68
N ARG A 22 -14.32 -32.02 39.44
CA ARG A 22 -15.60 -31.36 39.12
C ARG A 22 -16.44 -32.01 38.01
N ALA A 23 -15.98 -33.09 37.39
CA ALA A 23 -16.73 -33.78 36.33
C ALA A 23 -17.75 -34.83 36.83
N GLN A 24 -17.58 -35.40 38.03
CA GLN A 24 -18.34 -36.57 38.51
C GLN A 24 -19.49 -36.25 39.47
N ALA A 25 -20.11 -35.07 39.39
CA ALA A 25 -21.08 -34.60 40.40
C ALA A 25 -22.37 -33.97 39.84
N ARG A 26 -23.02 -34.60 38.84
CA ARG A 26 -24.44 -34.30 38.48
C ARG A 26 -25.19 -35.36 37.64
N GLN A 27 -25.13 -36.63 38.05
CA GLN A 27 -26.14 -37.64 37.67
C GLN A 27 -26.65 -38.40 38.89
N LYS A 28 -27.86 -38.05 39.35
CA LYS A 28 -28.89 -38.93 39.94
C LYS A 28 -30.02 -38.07 40.54
N LEU A 29 -31.17 -38.07 39.86
CA LEU A 29 -32.51 -38.10 40.45
C LEU A 29 -33.50 -38.38 39.31
N THR A 30 -34.24 -39.50 39.43
CA THR A 30 -35.53 -39.85 38.77
C THR A 30 -35.76 -39.48 37.28
N GLY A 31 -36.00 -40.40 36.34
CA GLY A 31 -36.11 -41.87 36.39
C GLY A 31 -37.49 -42.40 35.98
N GLY A 32 -37.56 -43.13 34.86
CA GLY A 32 -38.77 -43.77 34.30
C GLY A 32 -39.67 -42.84 33.46
N GLY A 33 -40.33 -43.28 32.39
CA GLY A 33 -40.21 -44.57 31.67
C GLY A 33 -41.53 -45.07 31.06
N GLY A 34 -41.50 -45.57 29.81
CA GLY A 34 -42.58 -46.36 29.21
C GLY A 34 -43.36 -45.67 28.08
N GLY A 35 -43.37 -46.29 26.90
CA GLY A 35 -43.97 -45.78 25.65
C GLY A 35 -45.49 -45.89 25.53
N GLY A 36 -46.03 -45.67 24.32
CA GLY A 36 -47.48 -45.77 24.08
C GLY A 36 -47.94 -45.24 22.71
N ALA A 37 -48.62 -46.09 21.97
CA ALA A 37 -49.03 -45.94 20.57
C ALA A 37 -49.94 -44.73 20.18
N SER A 38 -49.70 -44.27 18.95
CA SER A 38 -50.62 -43.84 17.87
C SER A 38 -52.15 -43.80 18.03
N LYS A 39 -52.76 -42.93 17.19
CA LYS A 39 -54.18 -42.81 16.74
C LYS A 39 -55.11 -41.91 17.59
N ASN A 40 -56.26 -41.42 17.10
CA ASN A 40 -56.68 -40.88 15.78
C ASN A 40 -58.16 -40.39 15.90
N GLN A 41 -58.61 -39.38 15.13
CA GLN A 41 -60.04 -39.02 14.91
C GLN A 41 -60.87 -38.62 16.16
N LYS A 42 -62.12 -38.11 16.10
CA LYS A 42 -62.84 -37.14 15.21
C LYS A 42 -64.06 -36.56 15.96
N ASN A 43 -64.59 -35.43 15.47
CA ASN A 43 -65.92 -34.80 15.63
C ASN A 43 -67.03 -35.66 16.30
N GLY A 44 -67.95 -35.17 17.15
CA GLY A 44 -68.59 -33.85 17.28
C GLY A 44 -70.09 -34.00 17.66
N LYS A 45 -70.87 -32.90 17.68
CA LYS A 45 -72.34 -32.78 17.94
C LYS A 45 -72.80 -33.00 19.40
N GLN A 46 -73.92 -32.47 19.92
CA GLN A 46 -74.91 -31.37 19.66
C GLN A 46 -75.63 -31.11 21.04
N GLN A 47 -76.61 -30.22 21.34
CA GLN A 47 -77.58 -29.36 20.63
C GLN A 47 -78.20 -28.29 21.59
N GLN A 48 -78.79 -27.19 21.07
CA GLN A 48 -79.97 -26.38 21.52
C GLN A 48 -80.20 -26.02 23.03
N GLN A 49 -80.56 -24.78 23.41
CA GLN A 49 -81.82 -24.07 23.09
C GLN A 49 -81.76 -22.51 23.18
N GLN A 50 -82.43 -21.85 22.21
CA GLN A 50 -83.29 -20.63 22.21
C GLN A 50 -82.95 -19.30 22.95
N GLU A 51 -82.88 -18.21 22.14
CA GLU A 51 -83.66 -16.93 22.16
C GLU A 51 -83.62 -16.00 23.42
N GLU A 52 -83.61 -14.64 23.37
CA GLU A 52 -83.89 -13.62 22.32
C GLU A 52 -82.79 -12.49 22.23
N GLN A 53 -83.08 -11.40 21.49
CA GLN A 53 -82.27 -10.17 21.24
C GLN A 53 -82.75 -8.96 22.12
N PRO A 54 -82.16 -7.72 22.11
CA PRO A 54 -81.19 -7.13 21.16
C PRO A 54 -80.00 -6.29 21.72
N GLU A 55 -79.11 -5.93 20.78
CA GLU A 55 -78.19 -4.77 20.69
C GLU A 55 -77.55 -4.10 21.93
N ALA A 56 -76.20 -4.20 22.01
CA ALA A 56 -75.30 -3.05 22.16
C ALA A 56 -73.87 -3.41 21.71
N SER A 57 -73.10 -2.45 21.21
CA SER A 57 -71.76 -2.67 20.66
C SER A 57 -70.64 -2.70 21.72
N SER A 58 -69.74 -3.68 21.64
CA SER A 58 -68.41 -3.60 22.26
C SER A 58 -67.41 -4.50 21.52
N ALA A 59 -66.16 -4.04 21.37
CA ALA A 59 -65.09 -4.79 20.74
C ALA A 59 -64.27 -5.56 21.80
N PRO A 60 -63.95 -6.86 21.61
CA PRO A 60 -63.17 -7.62 22.57
C PRO A 60 -61.69 -7.22 22.55
N THR A 61 -61.08 -7.19 23.73
CA THR A 61 -59.66 -6.85 23.92
C THR A 61 -58.72 -8.01 23.56
N LEU A 62 -57.76 -7.75 22.67
CA LEU A 62 -56.67 -8.67 22.33
C LEU A 62 -55.76 -8.95 23.53
N SER A 63 -55.20 -10.16 23.62
CA SER A 63 -54.35 -10.52 24.76
C SER A 63 -52.97 -9.85 24.69
N PRO A 64 -52.26 -9.71 25.84
CA PRO A 64 -50.91 -9.15 25.87
C PRO A 64 -49.84 -9.92 25.07
N LYS A 65 -50.15 -11.13 24.59
CA LYS A 65 -49.26 -11.89 23.69
C LYS A 65 -49.52 -11.55 22.21
N GLU A 66 -50.78 -11.44 21.81
CA GLU A 66 -51.17 -11.12 20.42
C GLU A 66 -50.82 -9.68 20.07
N ALA A 67 -51.10 -8.73 20.98
CA ALA A 67 -50.69 -7.34 20.84
C ALA A 67 -49.16 -7.16 20.77
N LYS A 68 -48.39 -8.11 21.32
CA LYS A 68 -46.92 -8.14 21.22
C LYS A 68 -46.43 -8.76 19.91
N LEU A 69 -47.18 -9.68 19.32
CA LEU A 69 -46.88 -10.30 18.03
C LEU A 69 -47.18 -9.35 16.88
N GLN A 70 -48.36 -8.70 16.87
CA GLN A 70 -48.70 -7.64 15.91
C GLN A 70 -47.65 -6.53 15.92
N LYS A 71 -47.23 -6.09 17.12
CA LYS A 71 -46.22 -5.03 17.28
C LYS A 71 -44.79 -5.43 16.90
N LEU A 72 -44.53 -6.72 16.66
CA LEU A 72 -43.31 -7.22 16.01
C LEU A 72 -43.47 -7.17 14.48
N MET A 73 -44.58 -7.68 13.96
CA MET A 73 -44.87 -7.64 12.52
C MET A 73 -44.99 -6.20 11.97
N GLU A 74 -45.51 -5.25 12.75
CA GLU A 74 -45.50 -3.80 12.43
C GLU A 74 -44.10 -3.17 12.42
N LEU A 75 -43.12 -3.76 13.11
CA LEU A 75 -41.73 -3.28 13.11
C LEU A 75 -40.96 -3.88 11.94
N ASP A 76 -41.15 -5.16 11.65
CA ASP A 76 -40.51 -5.83 10.50
C ASP A 76 -41.03 -5.24 9.17
N ALA A 77 -42.35 -5.05 9.03
CA ALA A 77 -42.94 -4.37 7.87
C ALA A 77 -42.52 -2.89 7.73
N LYS A 78 -42.05 -2.24 8.81
CA LYS A 78 -41.45 -0.90 8.75
C LYS A 78 -39.97 -0.93 8.37
N ALA A 79 -39.25 -1.98 8.73
CA ALA A 79 -37.87 -2.19 8.29
C ALA A 79 -37.83 -2.44 6.77
N GLU A 80 -38.69 -3.33 6.25
CA GLU A 80 -38.80 -3.58 4.80
C GLU A 80 -39.23 -2.31 4.04
N ALA A 81 -40.07 -1.45 4.63
CA ALA A 81 -40.45 -0.17 4.03
C ALA A 81 -39.32 0.89 4.05
N GLU A 82 -38.52 0.99 5.11
CA GLU A 82 -37.32 1.86 5.11
C GLU A 82 -36.24 1.34 4.15
N GLU A 83 -36.10 0.02 4.00
CA GLU A 83 -35.11 -0.60 3.10
C GLU A 83 -35.51 -0.49 1.62
N ALA A 84 -36.80 -0.65 1.29
CA ALA A 84 -37.33 -0.36 -0.04
C ALA A 84 -37.16 1.12 -0.44
N ALA A 85 -37.44 2.05 0.49
CA ALA A 85 -37.29 3.49 0.26
C ALA A 85 -35.82 3.94 0.04
N ALA A 86 -34.84 3.15 0.47
CA ALA A 86 -33.42 3.41 0.22
C ALA A 86 -32.96 3.05 -1.20
N SER A 87 -33.79 2.37 -2.00
CA SER A 87 -33.43 1.89 -3.35
C SER A 87 -33.79 2.85 -4.50
N SER A 88 -34.73 3.79 -4.28
CA SER A 88 -35.19 4.74 -5.30
C SER A 88 -34.50 6.10 -5.16
N GLY A 89 -33.51 6.37 -6.01
CA GLY A 89 -32.70 7.60 -5.94
C GLY A 89 -33.49 8.88 -6.26
N SER A 90 -33.57 9.79 -5.28
CA SER A 90 -33.84 11.22 -5.49
C SER A 90 -33.26 12.03 -4.32
N GLU A 91 -32.80 13.26 -4.59
CA GLU A 91 -32.14 14.08 -3.57
C GLU A 91 -33.17 14.69 -2.60
N GLN A 92 -33.06 14.36 -1.31
CA GLN A 92 -33.76 15.08 -0.24
C GLN A 92 -32.84 15.42 0.93
N GLN A 93 -32.99 16.64 1.43
CA GLN A 93 -32.11 17.25 2.42
C GLN A 93 -32.24 16.56 3.79
N GLN A 94 -31.23 15.79 4.21
CA GLN A 94 -31.23 15.13 5.50
C GLN A 94 -31.08 16.12 6.66
N GLN A 95 -32.14 16.30 7.44
CA GLN A 95 -32.04 16.93 8.77
C GLN A 95 -31.22 16.03 9.72
N PRO A 96 -30.40 16.59 10.62
CA PRO A 96 -29.44 15.82 11.41
C PRO A 96 -30.12 14.93 12.47
N LYS A 97 -30.14 13.62 12.23
CA LYS A 97 -30.52 12.61 13.23
C LYS A 97 -29.49 12.59 14.38
N LEU A 98 -29.81 13.22 15.51
CA LEU A 98 -29.01 13.25 16.75
C LEU A 98 -28.48 11.85 17.12
N SER A 99 -27.21 11.76 17.55
CA SER A 99 -26.60 10.46 17.84
C SER A 99 -27.26 9.75 19.04
N LYS A 100 -27.17 8.41 19.06
CA LYS A 100 -27.60 7.58 20.20
C LYS A 100 -26.93 7.97 21.54
N LYS A 101 -25.83 8.73 21.50
CA LYS A 101 -25.09 9.24 22.67
C LYS A 101 -25.68 10.56 23.17
N GLU A 102 -26.05 11.46 22.26
CA GLU A 102 -26.70 12.74 22.58
C GLU A 102 -28.15 12.56 23.02
N LEU A 103 -28.91 11.68 22.37
CA LEU A 103 -30.25 11.28 22.81
C LEU A 103 -30.25 10.73 24.25
N LYS A 104 -29.23 9.96 24.64
CA LYS A 104 -29.05 9.52 26.03
C LYS A 104 -28.66 10.66 26.98
N ALA A 105 -27.90 11.65 26.51
CA ALA A 105 -27.53 12.83 27.30
C ALA A 105 -28.70 13.80 27.52
N LEU A 106 -29.59 13.95 26.52
CA LEU A 106 -30.83 14.73 26.61
C LEU A 106 -31.81 14.08 27.59
N LYS A 107 -32.14 12.79 27.42
CA LYS A 107 -33.02 12.07 28.36
C LYS A 107 -32.52 12.13 29.81
N LYS A 108 -31.20 12.03 30.03
CA LYS A 108 -30.58 12.16 31.36
C LYS A 108 -30.52 13.59 31.90
N LYS A 109 -30.81 14.61 31.09
CA LYS A 109 -31.09 15.99 31.53
C LYS A 109 -32.57 16.18 31.86
N GLU A 110 -33.47 15.67 31.02
CA GLU A 110 -34.93 15.70 31.23
C GLU A 110 -35.30 15.00 32.55
N GLU A 111 -34.83 13.77 32.75
CA GLU A 111 -34.99 12.97 33.98
C GLU A 111 -34.48 13.72 35.23
N LYS A 112 -33.35 14.42 35.11
CA LYS A 112 -32.81 15.27 36.19
C LYS A 112 -33.63 16.55 36.44
N LEU A 113 -34.28 17.10 35.42
CA LEU A 113 -35.13 18.28 35.55
C LEU A 113 -36.45 17.90 36.24
N ALA A 114 -37.09 16.81 35.78
CA ALA A 114 -38.29 16.25 36.39
C ALA A 114 -38.07 15.90 37.87
N ALA A 115 -36.96 15.20 38.20
CA ALA A 115 -36.60 14.89 39.59
C ALA A 115 -36.30 16.14 40.46
N LYS A 116 -35.99 17.29 39.83
CA LYS A 116 -35.80 18.58 40.52
C LYS A 116 -37.12 19.32 40.72
N LEU A 117 -38.05 19.23 39.76
CA LEU A 117 -39.41 19.77 39.86
C LEU A 117 -40.23 19.00 40.91
N ALA A 118 -40.25 17.67 40.88
CA ALA A 118 -40.91 16.85 41.90
C ALA A 118 -40.39 17.12 43.32
N LYS A 119 -39.09 17.48 43.47
CA LYS A 119 -38.54 17.96 44.75
C LYS A 119 -38.93 19.40 45.12
N LYS A 120 -39.26 20.26 44.15
CA LYS A 120 -39.84 21.60 44.38
C LYS A 120 -41.30 21.45 44.85
N GLU A 121 -42.08 20.58 44.21
CA GLU A 121 -43.47 20.26 44.56
C GLU A 121 -43.60 19.60 45.93
N ALA A 122 -42.85 18.52 46.21
CA ALA A 122 -42.87 17.86 47.51
C ALA A 122 -42.53 18.83 48.66
N LYS A 123 -41.63 19.80 48.41
CA LYS A 123 -41.30 20.86 49.36
C LYS A 123 -42.31 22.02 49.40
N LYS A 124 -43.19 22.16 48.39
CA LYS A 124 -44.35 23.07 48.40
C LYS A 124 -45.49 22.43 49.21
N LYS A 125 -45.84 21.16 48.97
CA LYS A 125 -46.89 20.44 49.72
C LYS A 125 -46.55 20.30 51.21
N ALA A 126 -45.34 19.87 51.58
CA ALA A 126 -44.93 19.80 52.98
C ALA A 126 -45.00 21.16 53.73
N ARG A 127 -44.83 22.28 53.01
CA ARG A 127 -44.96 23.63 53.57
C ARG A 127 -46.41 24.12 53.68
N ALA A 128 -47.31 23.60 52.84
CA ALA A 128 -48.75 23.84 52.99
C ALA A 128 -49.32 23.06 54.19
N GLU A 129 -48.85 21.83 54.40
CA GLU A 129 -49.17 21.02 55.59
C GLU A 129 -48.71 21.70 56.88
N GLU A 130 -47.49 22.26 56.93
CA GLU A 130 -47.01 23.08 58.07
C GLU A 130 -47.81 24.38 58.29
N MET A 131 -48.58 24.85 57.30
CA MET A 131 -49.32 26.12 57.35
C MET A 131 -50.85 25.95 57.41
N GLY A 132 -51.36 24.72 57.45
CA GLY A 132 -52.79 24.44 57.63
C GLY A 132 -53.68 24.91 56.47
N GLN A 133 -53.18 24.90 55.24
CA GLN A 133 -53.94 25.23 54.02
C GLN A 133 -54.19 23.98 53.18
N ASP A 134 -55.34 23.93 52.50
CA ASP A 134 -55.74 22.75 51.73
C ASP A 134 -54.79 22.50 50.53
N PRO A 135 -54.25 21.28 50.32
CA PRO A 135 -53.14 21.06 49.39
C PRO A 135 -53.42 21.29 47.90
N ASP A 136 -54.69 21.44 47.52
CA ASP A 136 -55.13 21.45 46.12
C ASP A 136 -55.69 22.82 45.64
N GLU A 137 -55.86 23.82 46.51
CA GLU A 137 -56.14 25.22 46.08
C GLU A 137 -54.87 25.98 45.64
N ILE A 138 -53.67 25.51 46.01
CA ILE A 138 -52.40 26.20 45.68
C ILE A 138 -51.83 25.68 44.35
N SER A 139 -52.50 26.01 43.26
CA SER A 139 -52.01 25.78 41.89
C SER A 139 -50.58 26.33 41.69
N LEU A 140 -49.88 25.80 40.70
CA LEU A 140 -48.66 26.42 40.18
C LEU A 140 -49.07 27.39 39.07
N ASP A 141 -48.48 28.57 39.06
CA ASP A 141 -48.68 29.55 38.00
C ASP A 141 -48.35 28.88 36.66
N ALA A 142 -49.34 28.81 35.76
CA ALA A 142 -49.21 28.07 34.49
C ALA A 142 -48.00 28.55 33.69
N GLU A 143 -47.68 29.86 33.79
CA GLU A 143 -46.51 30.50 33.19
C GLU A 143 -45.17 29.87 33.62
N GLU A 144 -44.98 29.41 34.87
CA GLU A 144 -43.70 28.76 35.28
C GLU A 144 -43.51 27.41 34.57
N VAL A 145 -44.60 26.69 34.31
CA VAL A 145 -44.59 25.38 33.63
C VAL A 145 -44.52 25.54 32.12
N GLU A 146 -45.30 26.48 31.56
CA GLU A 146 -45.31 26.81 30.14
C GLU A 146 -43.97 27.41 29.69
N ALA A 147 -43.36 28.31 30.47
CA ALA A 147 -42.02 28.83 30.19
C ALA A 147 -40.94 27.73 30.26
N ALA A 148 -41.07 26.77 31.18
CA ALA A 148 -40.15 25.63 31.24
C ALA A 148 -40.29 24.70 30.03
N GLN A 149 -41.52 24.48 29.53
CA GLN A 149 -41.80 23.69 28.34
C GLN A 149 -41.35 24.41 27.05
N ALA A 150 -41.68 25.70 26.90
CA ALA A 150 -41.21 26.54 25.80
C ALA A 150 -39.66 26.59 25.73
N ALA A 151 -38.96 26.61 26.87
CA ALA A 151 -37.50 26.55 26.93
C ALA A 151 -36.88 25.19 26.57
N ILE A 152 -37.69 24.12 26.53
CA ILE A 152 -37.34 22.79 26.00
C ILE A 152 -37.59 22.76 24.49
N ASP A 153 -38.73 23.27 24.02
CA ASP A 153 -39.11 23.16 22.60
C ASP A 153 -38.40 24.18 21.70
N LYS A 154 -38.01 25.36 22.22
CA LYS A 154 -36.98 26.24 21.62
C LYS A 154 -35.57 25.61 21.54
N LYS A 155 -35.37 24.38 22.02
CA LYS A 155 -34.15 23.57 21.78
C LYS A 155 -34.38 22.34 20.90
N LYS A 156 -35.59 22.16 20.37
CA LYS A 156 -35.93 21.11 19.40
C LYS A 156 -36.14 21.65 17.98
N MET A 157 -36.50 22.93 17.85
CA MET A 157 -36.64 23.61 16.55
C MET A 157 -35.41 24.47 16.25
N PRO A 158 -34.84 24.41 15.04
CA PRO A 158 -33.90 25.43 14.57
C PRO A 158 -34.69 26.67 14.13
N GLU A 159 -34.62 27.76 14.88
CA GLU A 159 -35.14 29.06 14.42
C GLU A 159 -34.27 29.57 13.26
N ALA A 160 -34.86 29.71 12.08
CA ALA A 160 -34.22 30.34 10.94
C ALA A 160 -34.30 31.87 11.06
N THR A 161 -33.29 32.50 11.65
CA THR A 161 -33.10 33.96 11.62
C THR A 161 -32.23 34.37 10.42
N PRO A 162 -32.51 35.52 9.77
CA PRO A 162 -31.77 35.94 8.59
C PRO A 162 -30.34 36.38 8.93
N GLU A 163 -29.44 36.09 7.98
CA GLU A 163 -28.15 36.72 7.69
C GLU A 163 -27.51 37.63 8.76
N THR A 164 -26.62 37.02 9.54
CA THR A 164 -25.30 37.62 9.81
C THR A 164 -24.25 36.57 9.45
N GLU A 165 -23.10 36.99 8.90
CA GLU A 165 -22.09 36.11 8.31
C GLU A 165 -21.30 35.32 9.38
N GLY A 166 -21.97 34.37 10.03
CA GLY A 166 -21.45 33.49 11.08
C GLY A 166 -21.05 32.12 10.54
N GLU A 167 -19.98 32.10 9.75
CA GLU A 167 -19.38 30.96 9.03
C GLU A 167 -19.65 29.57 9.65
N ALA A 168 -20.62 28.82 9.08
CA ALA A 168 -21.20 27.62 9.70
C ALA A 168 -20.17 26.54 10.12
N ALA A 169 -20.37 25.89 11.28
CA ALA A 169 -19.43 24.91 11.81
C ALA A 169 -19.24 23.72 10.82
N PRO A 170 -17.99 23.38 10.46
CA PRO A 170 -17.71 22.41 9.40
C PRO A 170 -18.16 21.00 9.81
N LYS A 171 -18.83 20.30 8.89
CA LYS A 171 -19.48 19.01 9.08
C LYS A 171 -18.52 17.85 8.82
N THR A 172 -17.79 17.88 7.69
CA THR A 172 -16.80 16.85 7.34
C THR A 172 -15.42 17.16 7.90
N LEU A 173 -14.52 16.17 8.00
CA LEU A 173 -13.11 16.42 8.34
C LEU A 173 -12.43 17.36 7.33
N GLU A 174 -12.78 17.24 6.04
CA GLU A 174 -12.24 18.03 4.95
C GLU A 174 -12.60 19.52 5.08
N GLU A 175 -13.86 19.82 5.42
CA GLU A 175 -14.30 21.19 5.69
C GLU A 175 -13.61 21.82 6.91
N LYS A 176 -13.18 21.03 7.91
CA LYS A 176 -12.43 21.58 9.07
C LYS A 176 -11.04 22.00 8.63
N ILE A 177 -10.36 21.11 7.92
CA ILE A 177 -9.00 21.31 7.42
C ILE A 177 -8.96 22.46 6.40
N ARG A 178 -9.98 22.61 5.54
CA ARG A 178 -10.15 23.76 4.63
C ARG A 178 -10.51 25.10 5.29
N LYS A 179 -10.99 25.10 6.54
CA LYS A 179 -11.18 26.34 7.32
C LYS A 179 -9.93 26.76 8.09
N GLU A 180 -9.13 25.79 8.54
CA GLU A 180 -7.90 26.05 9.31
C GLU A 180 -6.67 26.30 8.43
N ARG A 181 -6.75 26.08 7.11
CA ARG A 181 -5.66 26.24 6.13
C ARG A 181 -6.15 26.92 4.85
N PRO A 182 -5.31 27.67 4.13
CA PRO A 182 -5.70 28.28 2.85
C PRO A 182 -6.08 27.22 1.80
N PRO A 183 -6.98 27.56 0.85
CA PRO A 183 -7.32 26.68 -0.26
C PRO A 183 -6.10 26.44 -1.16
N PRO A 184 -6.00 25.26 -1.79
CA PRO A 184 -4.84 24.85 -2.58
C PRO A 184 -4.64 25.75 -3.81
N ARG A 185 -3.39 26.08 -4.11
CA ARG A 185 -3.02 26.87 -5.30
C ARG A 185 -1.88 26.20 -6.07
N ILE A 186 -1.94 26.31 -7.39
CA ILE A 186 -0.76 26.10 -8.23
C ILE A 186 -0.04 27.44 -8.31
N ARG A 187 1.23 27.49 -7.89
CA ARG A 187 2.08 28.70 -7.96
C ARG A 187 3.20 28.48 -8.98
N VAL A 188 3.47 29.47 -9.82
CA VAL A 188 4.63 29.48 -10.72
C VAL A 188 5.70 30.41 -10.12
N MET A 189 6.97 30.05 -10.23
CA MET A 189 8.07 30.89 -9.73
C MET A 189 8.37 32.04 -10.71
N GLU A 190 8.29 33.28 -10.23
CA GLU A 190 8.51 34.51 -11.03
C GLU A 190 9.95 34.68 -11.58
N SER A 191 10.88 33.78 -11.24
CA SER A 191 12.32 33.93 -11.55
C SER A 191 13.05 32.59 -11.73
N ALA A 192 12.44 31.63 -12.43
CA ALA A 192 13.14 30.44 -12.88
C ALA A 192 14.24 30.77 -13.93
N GLN A 193 15.39 30.10 -13.85
CA GLN A 193 16.40 30.18 -14.90
C GLN A 193 15.98 29.34 -16.12
N PRO A 194 16.30 29.75 -17.36
CA PRO A 194 16.04 28.94 -18.55
C PRO A 194 16.66 27.53 -18.42
N GLY A 195 15.86 26.50 -18.70
CA GLY A 195 16.25 25.09 -18.54
C GLY A 195 16.16 24.54 -17.10
N TYR A 196 15.91 25.36 -16.08
CA TYR A 196 15.78 24.90 -14.70
C TYR A 196 14.37 24.36 -14.39
N SER A 197 14.26 23.05 -14.39
CA SER A 197 13.06 22.31 -13.97
C SER A 197 13.05 22.13 -12.45
N ASN A 198 11.97 22.56 -11.79
CA ASN A 198 11.73 22.39 -10.37
C ASN A 198 10.22 22.24 -10.11
N LEU A 199 9.85 21.24 -9.31
CA LEU A 199 8.47 20.95 -8.91
C LEU A 199 8.44 20.61 -7.42
N ARG A 200 7.63 21.34 -6.64
CA ARG A 200 7.62 21.27 -5.18
C ARG A 200 6.20 21.19 -4.63
N LEU A 201 6.00 20.36 -3.61
CA LEU A 201 4.83 20.40 -2.74
C LEU A 201 5.15 21.29 -1.53
N GLU A 202 4.26 22.20 -1.15
CA GLU A 202 4.39 23.03 0.04
C GLU A 202 3.16 22.87 0.96
N HIS A 203 3.37 22.31 2.16
CA HIS A 203 2.34 22.06 3.18
C HIS A 203 1.14 21.22 2.70
N VAL A 204 1.36 20.33 1.73
CA VAL A 204 0.31 19.58 1.05
C VAL A 204 -0.36 18.55 1.95
N GLY A 205 -1.70 18.60 2.01
CA GLY A 205 -2.52 17.65 2.75
C GLY A 205 -3.63 17.08 1.88
N ILE A 206 -3.97 15.81 2.08
CA ILE A 206 -5.09 15.11 1.41
C ILE A 206 -5.90 14.29 2.40
N VAL A 207 -7.22 14.43 2.30
CA VAL A 207 -8.22 13.63 3.02
C VAL A 207 -9.02 12.80 2.01
N PHE A 208 -9.16 11.50 2.25
CA PHE A 208 -10.09 10.63 1.53
C PHE A 208 -11.04 9.96 2.52
N ARG A 209 -12.36 10.13 2.34
CA ARG A 209 -13.40 9.47 3.17
C ARG A 209 -13.15 9.61 4.68
N GLU A 210 -12.90 10.83 5.14
CA GLU A 210 -12.53 11.20 6.52
C GLU A 210 -11.19 10.63 7.05
N GLN A 211 -10.39 9.94 6.23
CA GLN A 211 -9.02 9.55 6.55
C GLN A 211 -8.02 10.52 5.91
N GLU A 212 -7.27 11.26 6.72
CA GLU A 212 -6.18 12.13 6.29
C GLU A 212 -4.93 11.28 5.95
N VAL A 213 -4.65 11.14 4.65
CA VAL A 213 -3.59 10.27 4.07
C VAL A 213 -2.25 11.01 3.95
N LEU A 214 -2.27 12.28 3.53
CA LEU A 214 -1.09 13.13 3.44
C LEU A 214 -1.23 14.30 4.43
N LYS A 215 -0.15 14.62 5.15
CA LYS A 215 -0.11 15.55 6.28
C LYS A 215 1.09 16.49 6.15
N ASP A 216 0.81 17.74 5.80
CA ASP A 216 1.81 18.83 5.77
C ASP A 216 3.04 18.54 4.88
N VAL A 217 2.84 17.79 3.80
CA VAL A 217 3.89 17.27 2.91
C VAL A 217 4.60 18.43 2.22
N THR A 218 5.90 18.56 2.51
CA THR A 218 6.76 19.58 1.93
C THR A 218 8.08 18.95 1.46
N TRP A 219 8.22 18.80 0.14
CA TRP A 219 9.45 18.35 -0.55
C TRP A 219 9.35 18.69 -2.05
N GLY A 220 10.44 18.54 -2.81
CA GLY A 220 10.41 18.75 -4.26
C GLY A 220 11.55 18.07 -5.01
N VAL A 221 11.44 18.09 -6.34
CA VAL A 221 12.44 17.59 -7.29
C VAL A 221 13.02 18.75 -8.10
N GLN A 222 14.35 18.78 -8.23
CA GLN A 222 15.10 19.81 -8.95
C GLN A 222 15.91 19.20 -10.10
N THR A 223 16.40 20.02 -11.02
CA THR A 223 17.18 19.56 -12.18
C THR A 223 18.43 18.78 -11.74
N GLY A 224 18.53 17.51 -12.18
CA GLY A 224 19.59 16.59 -11.77
C GLY A 224 19.30 15.72 -10.52
N ASP A 225 18.19 15.95 -9.81
CA ASP A 225 17.73 15.03 -8.76
C ASP A 225 17.17 13.73 -9.38
N ARG A 226 17.52 12.59 -8.77
CA ARG A 226 16.84 11.30 -8.96
C ARG A 226 16.34 10.83 -7.60
N ILE A 227 15.06 11.03 -7.33
CA ILE A 227 14.47 10.89 -5.99
C ILE A 227 13.77 9.53 -5.86
N GLY A 228 14.21 8.72 -4.90
CA GLY A 228 13.48 7.51 -4.50
C GLY A 228 12.40 7.83 -3.46
N LEU A 229 11.12 7.67 -3.80
CA LEU A 229 10.00 7.87 -2.89
C LEU A 229 9.60 6.53 -2.24
N VAL A 230 10.03 6.33 -0.99
CA VAL A 230 9.86 5.08 -0.23
C VAL A 230 8.83 5.23 0.88
N GLY A 231 8.16 4.13 1.24
CA GLY A 231 7.16 4.12 2.32
C GLY A 231 6.25 2.89 2.30
N GLN A 232 5.60 2.62 3.44
CA GLN A 232 4.64 1.52 3.63
C GLN A 232 3.49 1.61 2.61
N ASN A 233 2.88 0.47 2.29
CA ASN A 233 1.71 0.47 1.41
C ASN A 233 0.53 1.22 2.09
N GLY A 234 -0.11 2.12 1.33
CA GLY A 234 -1.09 3.08 1.87
C GLY A 234 -0.52 4.41 2.37
N ALA A 235 0.81 4.64 2.33
CA ALA A 235 1.42 5.93 2.71
C ALA A 235 1.24 7.07 1.67
N GLY A 236 0.43 6.87 0.63
CA GLY A 236 0.13 7.89 -0.38
C GLY A 236 1.26 8.16 -1.40
N LYS A 237 2.05 7.15 -1.77
CA LYS A 237 3.15 7.28 -2.76
C LYS A 237 2.62 7.70 -4.14
N THR A 238 1.84 6.84 -4.79
CA THR A 238 1.08 7.12 -6.01
C THR A 238 0.24 8.40 -5.92
N THR A 239 -0.37 8.67 -4.75
CA THR A 239 -1.16 9.89 -4.54
C THR A 239 -0.32 11.16 -4.71
N GLN A 240 0.92 11.18 -4.22
CA GLN A 240 1.83 12.31 -4.42
C GLN A 240 2.26 12.45 -5.88
N LEU A 241 2.52 11.33 -6.59
CA LEU A 241 2.81 11.37 -8.02
C LEU A 241 1.64 11.96 -8.82
N ARG A 242 0.39 11.58 -8.52
CA ARG A 242 -0.81 12.13 -9.19
C ARG A 242 -1.02 13.62 -8.90
N ILE A 243 -0.65 14.12 -7.72
CA ILE A 243 -0.63 15.57 -7.43
C ILE A 243 0.44 16.28 -8.28
N MET A 244 1.63 15.71 -8.35
CA MET A 244 2.76 16.27 -9.11
C MET A 244 2.53 16.26 -10.62
N ALA A 245 1.87 15.24 -11.15
CA ALA A 245 1.40 15.17 -12.54
C ALA A 245 0.25 16.15 -12.84
N GLY A 246 -0.47 16.62 -11.81
CA GLY A 246 -1.67 17.46 -11.96
C GLY A 246 -2.99 16.69 -12.15
N GLU A 247 -2.97 15.36 -12.11
CA GLU A 247 -4.16 14.50 -12.17
C GLU A 247 -5.08 14.65 -10.95
N LEU A 248 -4.52 15.07 -9.80
CA LEU A 248 -5.23 15.16 -8.53
C LEU A 248 -4.92 16.48 -7.81
N GLN A 249 -5.95 17.29 -7.57
CA GLN A 249 -5.80 18.49 -6.74
C GLN A 249 -5.67 18.10 -5.26
N PRO A 250 -4.74 18.71 -4.49
CA PRO A 250 -4.62 18.45 -3.06
C PRO A 250 -5.77 19.10 -2.28
N THR A 251 -6.09 18.61 -1.08
CA THR A 251 -7.13 19.19 -0.22
C THR A 251 -6.70 20.55 0.34
N THR A 252 -5.41 20.68 0.66
CA THR A 252 -4.76 21.90 1.20
C THR A 252 -3.28 21.92 0.80
N GLY A 253 -2.66 23.10 0.90
CA GLY A 253 -1.26 23.30 0.49
C GLY A 253 -1.10 23.48 -1.02
N ASP A 254 0.08 23.88 -1.44
CA ASP A 254 0.33 24.40 -2.78
C ASP A 254 1.28 23.50 -3.59
N VAL A 255 1.10 23.52 -4.91
CA VAL A 255 2.01 22.89 -5.88
C VAL A 255 2.77 24.00 -6.60
N VAL A 256 4.08 24.06 -6.41
CA VAL A 256 4.95 25.11 -6.97
C VAL A 256 5.72 24.56 -8.17
N LYS A 257 5.60 25.21 -9.34
CA LYS A 257 6.30 24.87 -10.58
C LYS A 257 7.32 25.95 -10.95
N SER A 258 8.43 25.59 -11.62
CA SER A 258 9.37 26.59 -12.17
C SER A 258 8.85 27.30 -13.42
N SER A 259 8.12 26.61 -14.29
CA SER A 259 7.39 27.22 -15.42
C SER A 259 5.93 26.78 -15.45
N GLN A 260 5.11 27.54 -16.16
CA GLN A 260 3.75 27.14 -16.53
C GLN A 260 3.78 25.99 -17.54
N ASP A 261 4.75 25.99 -18.46
CA ASP A 261 4.94 25.00 -19.54
C ASP A 261 5.71 23.74 -19.09
N LEU A 262 5.83 23.52 -17.79
CA LEU A 262 6.61 22.41 -17.21
C LEU A 262 5.94 21.06 -17.52
N ARG A 263 6.42 20.38 -18.56
CA ARG A 263 5.95 19.06 -19.02
C ARG A 263 6.35 17.98 -18.00
N VAL A 264 5.38 17.48 -17.25
CA VAL A 264 5.53 16.35 -16.32
C VAL A 264 4.87 15.14 -16.95
N ALA A 265 5.60 14.03 -17.11
CA ALA A 265 5.03 12.78 -17.62
C ALA A 265 5.19 11.66 -16.58
N MET A 266 4.17 10.80 -16.48
CA MET A 266 4.09 9.73 -15.50
C MET A 266 3.94 8.37 -16.20
N LEU A 267 4.79 7.42 -15.82
CA LEU A 267 4.60 6.00 -16.09
C LEU A 267 3.89 5.39 -14.89
N ARG A 268 2.69 4.85 -15.11
CA ARG A 268 1.81 4.24 -14.10
C ARG A 268 2.17 2.76 -13.90
N GLN A 269 1.91 2.21 -12.72
CA GLN A 269 2.16 0.78 -12.45
C GLN A 269 1.38 -0.15 -13.41
N GLU A 270 0.17 0.23 -13.80
CA GLU A 270 -0.76 -0.55 -14.64
C GLU A 270 -0.64 -0.20 -16.15
N PHE A 271 0.48 0.42 -16.58
CA PHE A 271 0.64 0.92 -17.96
C PHE A 271 0.47 -0.16 -19.05
N VAL A 272 0.69 -1.44 -18.74
CA VAL A 272 0.53 -2.56 -19.69
C VAL A 272 -0.92 -2.65 -20.17
N ASP A 273 -1.88 -2.34 -19.29
CA ASP A 273 -3.31 -2.37 -19.58
C ASP A 273 -3.76 -1.12 -20.37
N GLU A 274 -2.90 -0.10 -20.49
CA GLU A 274 -3.09 1.06 -21.35
C GLU A 274 -2.57 0.83 -22.80
N LEU A 275 -1.91 -0.32 -23.08
CA LEU A 275 -1.36 -0.66 -24.40
C LEU A 275 -2.36 -1.43 -25.28
N VAL A 276 -2.56 -1.00 -26.52
CA VAL A 276 -3.43 -1.74 -27.47
C VAL A 276 -2.66 -2.88 -28.13
N LEU A 277 -2.87 -4.11 -27.63
CA LEU A 277 -2.15 -5.32 -28.04
C LEU A 277 -2.28 -5.70 -29.53
N ASP A 278 -3.29 -5.17 -30.23
CA ASP A 278 -3.60 -5.47 -31.62
C ASP A 278 -3.03 -4.47 -32.64
N ARG A 279 -2.34 -3.41 -32.18
CA ARG A 279 -1.60 -2.46 -33.04
C ARG A 279 -0.18 -2.93 -33.33
N THR A 280 0.45 -2.35 -34.35
CA THR A 280 1.91 -2.43 -34.53
C THR A 280 2.67 -1.58 -33.50
N LEU A 281 3.96 -1.85 -33.31
CA LEU A 281 4.83 -1.03 -32.47
C LEU A 281 4.88 0.43 -32.94
N ASN A 282 4.97 0.66 -34.25
CA ASN A 282 4.94 1.99 -34.88
C ASN A 282 3.62 2.74 -34.59
N GLU A 283 2.47 2.09 -34.76
CA GLU A 283 1.15 2.67 -34.44
C GLU A 283 1.02 3.01 -32.96
N GLU A 284 1.49 2.14 -32.07
CA GLU A 284 1.34 2.31 -30.63
C GLU A 284 2.27 3.39 -30.05
N PHE A 285 3.44 3.62 -30.66
CA PHE A 285 4.27 4.80 -30.38
C PHE A 285 3.63 6.08 -30.94
N MET A 286 3.16 6.06 -32.18
CA MET A 286 2.49 7.23 -32.80
C MET A 286 1.19 7.62 -32.07
N SER A 287 0.53 6.68 -31.39
CA SER A 287 -0.66 6.90 -30.54
C SER A 287 -0.48 7.94 -29.42
N VAL A 288 0.75 8.41 -29.15
CA VAL A 288 1.01 9.51 -28.21
C VAL A 288 0.59 10.86 -28.79
N PHE A 289 0.68 11.02 -30.11
CA PHE A 289 0.57 12.30 -30.82
C PHE A 289 -0.84 12.52 -31.38
N VAL A 290 -1.86 12.45 -30.52
CA VAL A 290 -3.27 12.43 -30.93
C VAL A 290 -3.69 13.71 -31.67
N GLU A 291 -3.28 14.88 -31.17
CA GLU A 291 -3.63 16.17 -31.79
C GLU A 291 -2.87 16.39 -33.12
N GLU A 292 -1.65 15.87 -33.22
CA GLU A 292 -0.80 16.00 -34.39
C GLU A 292 -1.21 15.03 -35.51
N LEU A 293 -1.66 13.82 -35.14
CA LEU A 293 -2.29 12.87 -36.06
C LEU A 293 -3.61 13.42 -36.59
N GLN A 294 -4.44 14.03 -35.74
CA GLN A 294 -5.67 14.71 -36.19
C GLN A 294 -5.35 15.83 -37.19
N LEU A 295 -4.30 16.63 -36.96
CA LEU A 295 -3.88 17.65 -37.94
C LEU A 295 -3.46 17.03 -39.29
N LEU A 296 -2.84 15.84 -39.31
CA LEU A 296 -2.54 15.14 -40.56
C LEU A 296 -3.79 14.60 -41.27
N GLU A 297 -4.82 14.21 -40.54
CA GLU A 297 -6.10 13.80 -41.11
C GLU A 297 -6.90 15.01 -41.62
N ASP A 298 -6.92 16.12 -40.86
CA ASP A 298 -7.56 17.37 -41.24
C ASP A 298 -6.92 17.99 -42.51
N ILE A 299 -5.58 17.90 -42.65
CA ILE A 299 -4.86 18.33 -43.86
C ILE A 299 -5.26 17.45 -45.05
N LYS A 300 -5.21 16.12 -44.92
CA LYS A 300 -5.61 15.20 -46.01
C LYS A 300 -7.09 15.36 -46.39
N GLN A 301 -7.96 15.63 -45.42
CA GLN A 301 -9.35 15.91 -45.71
C GLN A 301 -9.49 17.22 -46.49
N ALA A 302 -8.76 18.28 -46.12
CA ALA A 302 -8.78 19.53 -46.88
C ALA A 302 -8.14 19.39 -48.28
N GLU A 303 -7.11 18.56 -48.44
CA GLU A 303 -6.56 18.17 -49.76
C GLU A 303 -7.61 17.44 -50.61
N SER A 304 -8.32 16.46 -50.03
CA SER A 304 -9.41 15.74 -50.69
C SER A 304 -10.64 16.63 -50.97
N ASP A 305 -10.99 17.53 -50.06
CA ASP A 305 -12.04 18.54 -50.26
C ASP A 305 -11.68 19.39 -51.50
N LEU A 306 -10.42 19.83 -51.63
CA LEU A 306 -9.92 20.61 -52.77
C LEU A 306 -9.92 19.81 -54.09
N GLU A 307 -9.55 18.53 -54.07
CA GLU A 307 -9.59 17.66 -55.27
C GLU A 307 -11.02 17.39 -55.78
N ASN A 308 -12.05 17.55 -54.94
CA ASN A 308 -13.45 17.29 -55.30
C ASN A 308 -14.24 18.55 -55.72
N LEU A 309 -13.66 19.76 -55.67
CA LEU A 309 -14.32 21.00 -56.10
C LEU A 309 -14.18 21.23 -57.61
N ASP A 310 -15.23 21.77 -58.24
CA ASP A 310 -15.19 22.21 -59.65
C ASP A 310 -14.54 23.61 -59.74
N PRO A 311 -13.38 23.77 -60.43
CA PRO A 311 -12.66 25.04 -60.49
C PRO A 311 -13.42 26.19 -61.16
N GLU A 312 -14.45 25.92 -61.98
CA GLU A 312 -15.23 26.97 -62.65
C GLU A 312 -16.53 27.33 -61.90
N ALA A 313 -17.00 26.47 -60.97
CA ALA A 313 -18.24 26.69 -60.23
C ALA A 313 -18.04 27.18 -58.78
N ASP A 314 -16.98 26.73 -58.10
CA ASP A 314 -16.85 26.80 -56.64
C ASP A 314 -15.70 27.70 -56.13
N MET A 315 -15.35 28.75 -56.87
CA MET A 315 -14.23 29.66 -56.58
C MET A 315 -14.16 30.17 -55.12
N ASP A 316 -15.29 30.59 -54.54
CA ASP A 316 -15.32 31.06 -53.14
C ASP A 316 -15.07 29.91 -52.14
N ASN A 317 -15.58 28.71 -52.43
CA ASN A 317 -15.33 27.52 -51.61
C ASN A 317 -13.87 27.06 -51.72
N MET A 318 -13.29 27.11 -52.93
CA MET A 318 -11.87 26.83 -53.17
C MET A 318 -10.96 27.76 -52.36
N GLN A 319 -11.24 29.07 -52.33
CA GLN A 319 -10.45 30.00 -51.51
C GLN A 319 -10.56 29.67 -50.00
N ASN A 320 -11.77 29.39 -49.50
CA ASN A 320 -11.96 29.00 -48.09
C ASN A 320 -11.22 27.70 -47.73
N VAL A 321 -11.15 26.71 -48.63
CA VAL A 321 -10.38 25.48 -48.43
C VAL A 321 -8.87 25.76 -48.45
N LEU A 322 -8.39 26.58 -49.38
CA LEU A 322 -6.97 26.98 -49.45
C LEU A 322 -6.51 27.75 -48.21
N ASP A 323 -7.33 28.68 -47.69
CA ASP A 323 -7.04 29.43 -46.47
C ASP A 323 -7.02 28.49 -45.25
N ARG A 324 -7.99 27.56 -45.16
CA ARG A 324 -8.00 26.49 -44.14
C ARG A 324 -6.76 25.59 -44.23
N MET A 325 -6.31 25.22 -45.43
CA MET A 325 -5.10 24.44 -45.63
C MET A 325 -3.85 25.18 -45.16
N GLN A 326 -3.73 26.48 -45.46
CA GLN A 326 -2.60 27.30 -44.97
C GLN A 326 -2.59 27.38 -43.43
N GLU A 327 -3.75 27.59 -42.81
CA GLU A 327 -3.88 27.55 -41.35
C GLU A 327 -3.46 26.20 -40.74
N LEU A 328 -3.89 25.08 -41.36
CA LEU A 328 -3.57 23.74 -40.88
C LEU A 328 -2.08 23.40 -41.07
N GLN A 329 -1.49 23.74 -42.22
CA GLN A 329 -0.06 23.56 -42.50
C GLN A 329 0.80 24.38 -41.52
N ALA A 330 0.47 25.64 -41.26
CA ALA A 330 1.18 26.46 -40.28
C ALA A 330 1.14 25.86 -38.86
N LYS A 331 -0.01 25.31 -38.44
CA LYS A 331 -0.17 24.61 -37.15
C LYS A 331 0.62 23.28 -37.12
N ALA A 332 0.74 22.60 -38.25
CA ALA A 332 1.52 21.37 -38.38
C ALA A 332 3.04 21.61 -38.41
N GLU A 333 3.50 22.75 -38.94
CA GLU A 333 4.91 23.18 -38.84
C GLU A 333 5.28 23.58 -37.40
N ASP A 334 4.45 24.40 -36.74
CA ASP A 334 4.67 24.84 -35.34
C ASP A 334 4.74 23.66 -34.36
N LYS A 335 3.84 22.68 -34.51
CA LYS A 335 3.87 21.41 -33.75
C LYS A 335 4.92 20.40 -34.22
N GLY A 336 5.71 20.71 -35.26
CA GLY A 336 6.77 19.83 -35.76
C GLY A 336 6.27 18.48 -36.30
N VAL A 337 5.04 18.41 -36.80
CA VAL A 337 4.31 17.17 -37.11
C VAL A 337 5.06 16.29 -38.11
N TYR A 338 5.74 16.88 -39.09
CA TYR A 338 6.56 16.17 -40.09
C TYR A 338 7.82 15.51 -39.49
N ALA A 339 8.30 15.95 -38.32
CA ALA A 339 9.44 15.36 -37.63
C ALA A 339 9.07 14.13 -36.78
N LEU A 340 7.78 13.90 -36.49
CA LEU A 340 7.33 12.87 -35.55
C LEU A 340 7.87 11.48 -35.86
N LYS A 341 7.84 11.02 -37.11
CA LYS A 341 8.39 9.70 -37.50
C LYS A 341 9.88 9.57 -37.18
N ALA A 342 10.66 10.64 -37.35
CA ALA A 342 12.08 10.66 -37.05
C ALA A 342 12.36 10.74 -35.53
N THR A 343 11.48 11.39 -34.76
CA THR A 343 11.54 11.38 -33.29
C THR A 343 11.14 10.03 -32.72
N THR A 344 10.06 9.43 -33.22
CA THR A 344 9.63 8.06 -32.90
C THR A 344 10.75 7.05 -33.13
N ARG A 345 11.39 7.06 -34.30
CA ARG A 345 12.55 6.17 -34.56
C ARG A 345 13.67 6.36 -33.55
N LYS A 346 14.11 7.59 -33.28
CA LYS A 346 15.16 7.86 -32.28
C LYS A 346 14.83 7.33 -30.88
N VAL A 347 13.55 7.36 -30.48
CA VAL A 347 13.12 6.80 -29.19
C VAL A 347 13.02 5.27 -29.25
N MET A 348 12.61 4.68 -30.38
CA MET A 348 12.67 3.22 -30.58
C MET A 348 14.11 2.70 -30.53
N ASP A 349 15.04 3.34 -31.23
CA ASP A 349 16.48 3.06 -31.19
C ASP A 349 17.01 3.13 -29.74
N LEU A 350 16.63 4.18 -29.00
CA LEU A 350 17.01 4.41 -27.60
C LEU A 350 16.43 3.35 -26.63
N MET A 351 15.25 2.81 -26.93
CA MET A 351 14.65 1.68 -26.22
C MET A 351 15.24 0.33 -26.64
N GLY A 352 16.05 0.29 -27.70
CA GLY A 352 16.69 -0.92 -28.23
C GLY A 352 15.79 -1.78 -29.11
N PHE A 353 14.75 -1.19 -29.74
CA PHE A 353 14.00 -1.82 -30.82
C PHE A 353 14.71 -1.64 -32.17
N THR A 354 14.50 -2.57 -33.09
CA THR A 354 14.96 -2.50 -34.48
C THR A 354 13.89 -1.90 -35.41
N GLU A 355 14.27 -1.58 -36.65
CA GLU A 355 13.34 -1.07 -37.67
C GLU A 355 12.32 -2.14 -38.10
N ASP A 356 12.73 -3.40 -38.18
CA ASP A 356 11.85 -4.53 -38.56
C ASP A 356 10.78 -4.81 -37.47
N GLU A 357 11.16 -4.74 -36.19
CA GLU A 357 10.25 -4.84 -35.03
C GLU A 357 9.21 -3.70 -34.98
N GLY A 358 9.36 -2.65 -35.81
CA GLY A 358 8.39 -1.54 -35.91
C GLY A 358 7.01 -1.96 -36.42
N GLU A 359 6.95 -2.99 -37.26
CA GLU A 359 5.69 -3.52 -37.81
C GLU A 359 5.14 -4.71 -37.00
N ASP A 360 5.87 -5.20 -36.00
CA ASP A 360 5.42 -6.29 -35.13
C ASP A 360 4.27 -5.83 -34.21
N LEU A 361 3.31 -6.75 -33.99
CA LEU A 361 2.14 -6.48 -33.15
C LEU A 361 2.51 -6.42 -31.67
N VAL A 362 2.00 -5.41 -30.94
CA VAL A 362 2.27 -5.19 -29.50
C VAL A 362 2.04 -6.44 -28.64
N ARG A 363 1.12 -7.34 -29.03
CA ARG A 363 0.91 -8.64 -28.36
C ARG A 363 2.16 -9.52 -28.28
N SER A 364 3.04 -9.52 -29.29
CA SER A 364 4.19 -10.45 -29.41
C SER A 364 5.28 -10.19 -28.37
N PHE A 365 5.47 -8.92 -28.00
CA PHE A 365 6.49 -8.47 -27.07
C PHE A 365 6.26 -8.99 -25.64
N SER A 366 7.36 -9.34 -24.96
CA SER A 366 7.32 -9.75 -23.54
C SER A 366 6.93 -8.58 -22.62
N GLY A 367 6.61 -8.85 -21.35
CA GLY A 367 6.34 -7.80 -20.37
C GLY A 367 7.49 -6.79 -20.20
N GLY A 368 8.74 -7.28 -20.27
CA GLY A 368 9.94 -6.44 -20.24
C GLY A 368 10.07 -5.52 -21.46
N TRP A 369 9.69 -6.01 -22.65
CA TRP A 369 9.63 -5.18 -23.86
C TRP A 369 8.46 -4.20 -23.83
N LYS A 370 7.29 -4.61 -23.35
CA LYS A 370 6.12 -3.72 -23.16
C LYS A 370 6.43 -2.56 -22.21
N MET A 371 7.25 -2.78 -21.17
CA MET A 371 7.80 -1.71 -20.33
C MET A 371 8.62 -0.69 -21.12
N ARG A 372 9.41 -1.13 -22.12
CA ARG A 372 10.13 -0.21 -23.01
C ARG A 372 9.19 0.55 -23.95
N ILE A 373 8.09 -0.07 -24.40
CA ILE A 373 7.01 0.62 -25.14
C ILE A 373 6.42 1.73 -24.25
N GLY A 374 6.00 1.41 -23.03
CA GLY A 374 5.44 2.38 -22.08
C GLY A 374 6.40 3.53 -21.76
N LEU A 375 7.66 3.23 -21.47
CA LEU A 375 8.69 4.24 -21.21
C LEU A 375 9.00 5.08 -22.45
N GLY A 376 9.05 4.47 -23.65
CA GLY A 376 9.18 5.18 -24.92
C GLY A 376 8.03 6.16 -25.18
N LYS A 377 6.78 5.72 -24.98
CA LYS A 377 5.58 6.58 -25.07
C LYS A 377 5.59 7.74 -24.06
N VAL A 378 6.19 7.55 -22.89
CA VAL A 378 6.38 8.61 -21.89
C VAL A 378 7.49 9.59 -22.29
N LEU A 379 8.58 9.11 -22.91
CA LEU A 379 9.69 9.93 -23.40
C LEU A 379 9.35 10.72 -24.67
N LEU A 380 8.46 10.21 -25.53
CA LEU A 380 7.95 10.93 -26.71
C LEU A 380 7.22 12.23 -26.37
N LYS A 381 6.75 12.39 -25.12
CA LYS A 381 6.17 13.65 -24.61
C LYS A 381 7.22 14.68 -24.19
N GLU A 382 8.51 14.37 -24.41
CA GLU A 382 9.68 15.17 -24.06
C GLU A 382 9.64 15.78 -22.64
N PRO A 383 9.41 14.97 -21.59
CA PRO A 383 9.17 15.47 -20.24
C PRO A 383 10.35 16.25 -19.67
N ASN A 384 10.05 17.37 -19.02
CA ASN A 384 10.99 18.11 -18.17
C ASN A 384 11.16 17.43 -16.81
N ILE A 385 10.17 16.65 -16.36
CA ILE A 385 10.20 15.85 -15.13
C ILE A 385 9.55 14.49 -15.39
N LEU A 386 10.23 13.41 -15.00
CA LEU A 386 9.76 12.03 -15.17
C LEU A 386 9.28 11.44 -13.83
N LEU A 387 8.05 10.92 -13.79
CA LEU A 387 7.49 10.22 -12.64
C LEU A 387 7.32 8.72 -12.96
N LEU A 388 7.85 7.83 -12.13
CA LEU A 388 7.76 6.37 -12.32
C LEU A 388 7.14 5.72 -11.08
N ASP A 389 6.01 5.01 -11.24
CA ASP A 389 5.31 4.32 -10.15
C ASP A 389 5.51 2.80 -10.21
N GLU A 390 6.35 2.27 -9.31
CA GLU A 390 6.79 0.86 -9.25
C GLU A 390 7.27 0.26 -10.60
N PRO A 391 8.19 0.93 -11.33
CA PRO A 391 8.59 0.56 -12.70
C PRO A 391 9.36 -0.77 -12.78
N THR A 392 9.74 -1.36 -11.64
CA THR A 392 10.49 -2.62 -11.54
C THR A 392 9.59 -3.84 -11.33
N ASN A 393 8.28 -3.66 -11.07
CA ASN A 393 7.37 -4.79 -10.88
C ASN A 393 7.17 -5.59 -12.18
N HIS A 394 7.11 -6.92 -12.05
CA HIS A 394 6.85 -7.88 -13.13
C HIS A 394 7.88 -7.88 -14.30
N LEU A 395 8.94 -7.09 -14.22
CA LEU A 395 10.10 -7.18 -15.11
C LEU A 395 10.93 -8.41 -14.77
N ASP A 396 11.57 -9.01 -15.78
CA ASP A 396 12.69 -9.91 -15.50
C ASP A 396 13.96 -9.14 -15.17
N LEU A 397 14.88 -9.84 -14.52
CA LEU A 397 16.12 -9.31 -13.98
C LEU A 397 16.97 -8.56 -15.02
N GLU A 398 17.06 -9.08 -16.25
CA GLU A 398 17.73 -8.43 -17.40
C GLU A 398 17.04 -7.09 -17.78
N SER A 399 15.71 -7.05 -17.77
CA SER A 399 14.95 -5.82 -18.02
C SER A 399 15.12 -4.77 -16.91
N VAL A 400 15.28 -5.19 -15.64
CA VAL A 400 15.61 -4.28 -14.53
C VAL A 400 17.03 -3.74 -14.66
N GLU A 401 18.00 -4.55 -15.10
CA GLU A 401 19.39 -4.10 -15.34
C GLU A 401 19.47 -3.06 -16.47
N TRP A 402 18.77 -3.30 -17.59
CA TRP A 402 18.61 -2.31 -18.64
C TRP A 402 17.98 -1.01 -18.15
N LEU A 403 16.88 -1.08 -17.37
CA LEU A 403 16.20 0.10 -16.84
C LEU A 403 17.10 0.90 -15.88
N GLU A 404 17.88 0.22 -15.05
CA GLU A 404 18.83 0.82 -14.12
C GLU A 404 19.95 1.57 -14.84
N GLU A 405 20.51 1.00 -15.91
CA GLU A 405 21.47 1.72 -16.76
C GLU A 405 20.81 2.87 -17.53
N PHE A 406 19.68 2.62 -18.19
CA PHE A 406 18.95 3.63 -18.97
C PHE A 406 18.66 4.90 -18.15
N LEU A 407 18.10 4.75 -16.94
CA LEU A 407 17.76 5.87 -16.06
C LEU A 407 18.99 6.56 -15.44
N ARG A 408 20.13 5.89 -15.32
CA ARG A 408 21.40 6.53 -14.92
C ARG A 408 21.98 7.42 -16.03
N GLN A 409 21.74 7.07 -17.29
CA GLN A 409 22.16 7.86 -18.46
C GLN A 409 21.25 9.09 -18.71
N GLN A 410 20.01 9.11 -18.18
CA GLN A 410 19.11 10.25 -18.34
C GLN A 410 19.45 11.43 -17.42
N ASN A 411 19.51 12.62 -18.01
CA ASN A 411 19.64 13.91 -17.30
C ASN A 411 18.29 14.51 -16.88
N ILE A 412 17.16 13.91 -17.29
CA ILE A 412 15.82 14.36 -16.90
C ILE A 412 15.65 14.13 -15.39
N PRO A 413 15.31 15.17 -14.59
CA PRO A 413 15.05 14.99 -13.17
C PRO A 413 13.83 14.10 -12.95
N MET A 414 13.93 13.17 -12.01
CA MET A 414 12.95 12.08 -11.88
C MET A 414 12.60 11.73 -10.45
N ILE A 415 11.37 11.24 -10.28
CA ILE A 415 10.88 10.66 -9.03
C ILE A 415 10.50 9.20 -9.32
N ILE A 416 11.07 8.29 -8.52
CA ILE A 416 10.93 6.85 -8.65
C ILE A 416 10.29 6.33 -7.36
N VAL A 417 9.08 5.79 -7.47
CA VAL A 417 8.52 4.91 -6.46
C VAL A 417 8.96 3.48 -6.80
N SER A 418 9.61 2.78 -5.88
CA SER A 418 9.95 1.35 -6.05
C SER A 418 10.10 0.67 -4.69
N HIS A 419 9.76 -0.62 -4.62
CA HIS A 419 10.09 -1.51 -3.51
C HIS A 419 11.35 -2.38 -3.74
N ASP A 420 12.13 -2.14 -4.80
CA ASP A 420 13.47 -2.72 -4.98
C ASP A 420 14.53 -1.87 -4.27
N ARG A 421 15.25 -2.46 -3.31
CA ARG A 421 16.28 -1.75 -2.52
C ARG A 421 17.58 -1.50 -3.28
N GLU A 422 17.96 -2.37 -4.22
CA GLU A 422 19.23 -2.27 -4.95
C GLU A 422 19.10 -1.32 -6.14
N PHE A 423 17.97 -1.37 -6.88
CA PHE A 423 17.63 -0.38 -7.90
C PHE A 423 17.62 1.05 -7.35
N LEU A 424 17.00 1.27 -6.17
CA LEU A 424 17.04 2.56 -5.47
C LEU A 424 18.44 2.95 -4.97
N ASP A 425 19.35 1.99 -4.73
CA ASP A 425 20.71 2.29 -4.28
C ASP A 425 21.67 2.68 -5.43
N GLN A 426 21.34 2.24 -6.64
CA GLN A 426 22.09 2.46 -7.88
C GLN A 426 21.62 3.71 -8.66
N VAL A 427 20.30 3.95 -8.73
CA VAL A 427 19.74 5.04 -9.54
C VAL A 427 19.59 6.35 -8.74
N CYS A 428 19.11 6.28 -7.49
CA CYS A 428 18.66 7.47 -6.75
C CYS A 428 19.79 8.22 -6.03
N THR A 429 19.77 9.55 -6.15
CA THR A 429 20.72 10.47 -5.49
C THR A 429 20.18 11.02 -4.16
N LYS A 430 18.86 10.95 -3.95
CA LYS A 430 18.12 11.44 -2.78
C LYS A 430 16.96 10.48 -2.49
N ILE A 431 16.57 10.32 -1.22
CA ILE A 431 15.42 9.49 -0.81
C ILE A 431 14.40 10.35 -0.05
N VAL A 432 13.12 10.19 -0.38
CA VAL A 432 11.98 10.75 0.37
C VAL A 432 11.25 9.62 1.08
N ASP A 433 11.18 9.74 2.40
CA ASP A 433 10.62 8.74 3.32
C ASP A 433 9.19 9.15 3.74
N ALA A 434 8.18 8.45 3.25
CA ALA A 434 6.76 8.70 3.53
C ALA A 434 6.26 7.80 4.67
N GLU A 435 6.16 8.36 5.89
CA GLU A 435 5.69 7.65 7.09
C GLU A 435 4.54 8.41 7.78
N GLY A 436 3.43 7.70 8.03
CA GLY A 436 2.28 8.26 8.76
C GLY A 436 1.57 9.44 8.07
N GLY A 437 1.83 9.64 6.77
CA GLY A 437 1.34 10.75 5.96
C GLY A 437 2.27 11.96 5.92
N ALA A 438 3.32 12.01 6.75
CA ALA A 438 4.39 12.99 6.63
C ALA A 438 5.51 12.45 5.73
N CYS A 439 6.22 13.36 5.05
CA CYS A 439 7.39 13.02 4.24
C CYS A 439 8.68 13.61 4.82
N THR A 440 9.83 13.02 4.50
CA THR A 440 11.14 13.53 4.93
C THR A 440 12.20 13.24 3.87
N GLU A 441 12.90 14.28 3.42
CA GLU A 441 14.06 14.17 2.53
C GLU A 441 15.32 13.66 3.27
N TYR A 442 16.13 12.87 2.57
CA TYR A 442 17.46 12.41 2.99
C TYR A 442 18.42 12.41 1.79
N ASP A 443 19.58 13.09 1.92
CA ASP A 443 20.59 13.12 0.86
C ASP A 443 21.37 11.82 0.76
N GLY A 444 21.53 11.30 -0.46
CA GLY A 444 22.24 10.08 -0.79
C GLY A 444 21.33 8.91 -1.15
N ASN A 445 21.95 7.81 -1.55
CA ASN A 445 21.28 6.57 -1.95
C ASN A 445 20.64 5.80 -0.78
N TYR A 446 19.88 4.75 -1.08
CA TYR A 446 19.09 3.97 -0.13
C TYR A 446 19.91 3.43 1.07
N SER A 447 21.10 2.88 0.83
CA SER A 447 22.08 2.40 1.82
C SER A 447 22.60 3.50 2.74
N ARG A 448 22.59 4.76 2.30
CA ARG A 448 22.93 5.93 3.12
C ARG A 448 21.71 6.44 3.87
N PHE A 449 20.54 6.48 3.22
CA PHE A 449 19.24 6.79 3.84
C PHE A 449 18.98 5.94 5.09
N LEU A 450 19.13 4.61 5.03
CA LEU A 450 18.92 3.73 6.19
C LEU A 450 19.79 4.11 7.41
N LYS A 451 21.05 4.50 7.16
CA LYS A 451 21.99 4.93 8.22
C LYS A 451 21.59 6.29 8.81
N LEU A 452 21.15 7.23 7.97
CA LEU A 452 20.67 8.54 8.40
C LEU A 452 19.35 8.44 9.18
N LYS A 453 18.38 7.67 8.68
CA LYS A 453 17.09 7.39 9.33
C LYS A 453 17.29 6.77 10.71
N LYS A 454 18.18 5.77 10.84
CA LYS A 454 18.54 5.18 12.14
C LYS A 454 19.16 6.21 13.09
N SER A 455 20.18 6.96 12.64
CA SER A 455 20.83 7.99 13.48
C SER A 455 19.86 9.08 13.96
N ARG A 456 18.94 9.51 13.08
CA ARG A 456 17.85 10.45 13.41
C ARG A 456 16.87 9.87 14.43
N MET A 457 16.49 8.59 14.28
CA MET A 457 15.61 7.89 15.20
C MET A 457 16.25 7.68 16.58
N ASP A 458 17.53 7.32 16.63
CA ASP A 458 18.30 7.18 17.87
C ASP A 458 18.43 8.53 18.60
N ALA A 459 18.71 9.62 17.86
CA ALA A 459 18.76 10.97 18.42
C ALA A 459 17.39 11.46 18.94
N TRP A 460 16.30 11.21 18.21
CA TRP A 460 14.94 11.55 18.64
C TRP A 460 14.54 10.75 19.90
N ASN A 461 14.85 9.45 19.95
CA ASN A 461 14.66 8.65 21.16
C ASN A 461 15.47 9.17 22.35
N ALA A 462 16.74 9.55 22.17
CA ALA A 462 17.57 10.11 23.23
C ALA A 462 17.01 11.46 23.77
N ALA A 463 16.62 12.36 22.86
CA ALA A 463 16.04 13.66 23.21
C ALA A 463 14.68 13.51 23.91
N TYR A 464 13.79 12.65 23.38
CA TYR A 464 12.50 12.32 24.01
C TYR A 464 12.68 11.72 25.40
N ASN A 465 13.58 10.75 25.57
CA ASN A 465 13.86 10.14 26.89
C ASN A 465 14.43 11.16 27.90
N THR A 466 15.27 12.10 27.45
CA THR A 466 15.77 13.19 28.29
C THR A 466 14.66 14.18 28.68
N GLN A 467 13.77 14.52 27.76
CA GLN A 467 12.60 15.35 28.02
C GLN A 467 11.63 14.67 29.01
N GLU A 468 11.27 13.41 28.76
CA GLU A 468 10.42 12.59 29.64
C GLU A 468 10.99 12.47 31.05
N LYS A 469 12.32 12.30 31.19
CA LYS A 469 12.97 12.28 32.51
C LYS A 469 12.79 13.62 33.24
N LYS A 470 13.07 14.74 32.57
CA LYS A 470 12.83 16.10 33.12
C LYS A 470 11.37 16.29 33.54
N ILE A 471 10.41 15.89 32.68
CA ILE A 471 8.97 15.97 32.96
C ILE A 471 8.57 15.10 34.16
N LYS A 472 9.10 13.89 34.28
CA LYS A 472 8.85 12.97 35.42
C LYS A 472 9.42 13.53 36.72
N ASP A 473 10.62 14.08 36.71
CA ASP A 473 11.26 14.64 37.91
C ASP A 473 10.62 15.98 38.34
N GLU A 474 10.19 16.82 37.39
CA GLU A 474 9.40 18.03 37.70
C GLU A 474 8.00 17.67 38.24
N ARG A 475 7.32 16.65 37.69
CA ARG A 475 6.06 16.11 38.26
C ARG A 475 6.25 15.56 39.68
N ARG A 476 7.36 14.86 39.95
CA ARG A 476 7.74 14.40 41.30
C ARG A 476 7.96 15.58 42.25
N TRP A 477 8.66 16.64 41.80
CA TRP A 477 8.86 17.86 42.59
C TRP A 477 7.52 18.53 42.92
N ILE A 478 6.68 18.78 41.91
CA ILE A 478 5.36 19.39 42.07
C ILE A 478 4.51 18.60 43.08
N ASN A 479 4.48 17.27 42.97
CA ASN A 479 3.74 16.43 43.93
C ASN A 479 4.31 16.47 45.35
N LYS A 480 5.65 16.40 45.50
CA LYS A 480 6.33 16.43 46.82
C LYS A 480 6.18 17.78 47.53
N PHE A 481 6.18 18.88 46.79
CA PHE A 481 6.11 20.24 47.33
C PHE A 481 4.71 20.88 47.25
N LYS A 482 3.70 20.20 46.69
CA LYS A 482 2.30 20.66 46.59
C LYS A 482 1.74 21.24 47.90
N ILE A 483 2.06 20.60 49.03
CA ILE A 483 1.61 21.00 50.37
C ILE A 483 2.56 22.04 51.00
N LYS A 484 3.88 21.90 50.82
CA LYS A 484 4.89 22.76 51.49
C LYS A 484 5.14 24.10 50.78
N GLN A 485 4.91 24.19 49.46
CA GLN A 485 5.14 25.38 48.65
C GLN A 485 4.06 25.50 47.54
N PRO A 486 2.77 25.71 47.89
CA PRO A 486 1.66 25.59 46.95
C PRO A 486 1.73 26.56 45.75
N GLN A 487 2.22 27.80 45.94
CA GLN A 487 2.34 28.77 44.85
C GLN A 487 3.42 28.38 43.83
N ALA A 488 4.60 27.96 44.29
CA ALA A 488 5.67 27.50 43.42
C ALA A 488 5.28 26.22 42.65
N ALA A 489 4.57 25.30 43.31
CA ALA A 489 4.00 24.11 42.68
C ALA A 489 2.94 24.47 41.60
N LYS A 490 2.08 25.47 41.86
CA LYS A 490 1.09 25.97 40.90
C LYS A 490 1.75 26.61 39.66
N GLN A 491 2.75 27.46 39.85
CA GLN A 491 3.51 28.09 38.76
C GLN A 491 4.26 27.07 37.89
N ARG A 492 4.99 26.13 38.53
CA ARG A 492 5.70 25.05 37.82
C ARG A 492 4.76 24.13 37.07
N LYS A 493 3.60 23.78 37.65
CA LYS A 493 2.54 23.02 36.96
C LYS A 493 2.05 23.76 35.71
N ALA A 494 1.72 25.04 35.80
CA ALA A 494 1.25 25.82 34.65
C ALA A 494 2.33 25.95 33.55
N LYS A 495 3.61 26.13 33.92
CA LYS A 495 4.73 26.14 32.96
C LYS A 495 4.90 24.77 32.28
N LEU A 496 4.78 23.68 33.02
CA LEU A 496 4.87 22.32 32.49
C LEU A 496 3.70 22.00 31.55
N GLU A 497 2.48 22.42 31.89
CA GLU A 497 1.29 22.25 31.04
C GLU A 497 1.39 23.08 29.77
N LYS A 498 1.89 24.33 29.84
CA LYS A 498 2.17 25.14 28.65
C LYS A 498 3.25 24.52 27.75
N LEU A 499 4.32 23.94 28.32
CA LEU A 499 5.37 23.27 27.55
C LEU A 499 4.84 22.01 26.84
N VAL A 500 4.03 21.19 27.52
CA VAL A 500 3.45 19.97 26.90
C VAL A 500 2.41 20.30 25.83
N ALA A 501 1.83 21.51 25.85
CA ALA A 501 0.89 22.01 24.86
C ALA A 501 1.52 22.88 23.76
N SER A 502 2.86 23.05 23.72
CA SER A 502 3.56 23.79 22.66
C SER A 502 4.29 22.85 21.70
N ASP A 503 4.57 23.32 20.49
CA ASP A 503 5.29 22.53 19.47
C ASP A 503 6.77 22.28 19.81
N GLU A 504 7.31 22.99 20.82
CA GLU A 504 8.59 22.62 21.46
C GLU A 504 8.55 21.25 22.15
N TYR A 505 7.37 20.72 22.46
CA TYR A 505 7.24 19.39 23.04
C TYR A 505 7.63 18.32 22.03
N ILE A 506 8.82 17.72 22.24
CA ILE A 506 9.26 16.55 21.48
C ILE A 506 8.22 15.43 21.69
N LYS A 507 7.39 15.21 20.66
CA LYS A 507 6.39 14.14 20.62
C LYS A 507 7.12 12.80 20.72
N LYS A 508 6.47 11.81 21.34
CA LYS A 508 7.02 10.44 21.43
C LYS A 508 7.31 9.95 20.00
N PRO A 509 8.51 9.42 19.71
CA PRO A 509 8.79 8.81 18.41
C PRO A 509 7.73 7.77 18.06
N PRO A 510 7.38 7.60 16.76
CA PRO A 510 6.52 6.49 16.34
C PRO A 510 7.11 5.19 16.86
N PHE A 511 6.28 4.36 17.49
CA PHE A 511 6.76 3.12 18.10
C PHE A 511 6.98 2.07 17.02
N LEU A 512 8.12 2.17 16.33
CA LEU A 512 8.83 1.02 15.80
C LEU A 512 8.94 0.02 16.95
N GLY A 513 8.15 -1.05 16.88
CA GLY A 513 8.21 -2.12 17.86
C GLY A 513 9.58 -2.79 17.84
N LYS A 514 9.80 -3.75 18.75
CA LYS A 514 10.82 -4.77 18.45
C LYS A 514 10.40 -5.41 17.11
N PRO A 515 11.31 -5.54 16.12
CA PRO A 515 10.98 -6.23 14.89
C PRO A 515 10.45 -7.62 15.23
N PHE A 516 9.30 -7.98 14.68
CA PHE A 516 8.68 -9.27 14.94
C PHE A 516 9.46 -10.32 14.16
N LYS A 517 10.41 -10.94 14.86
CA LYS A 517 11.22 -12.05 14.34
C LYS A 517 10.35 -13.28 14.25
N PHE A 518 9.68 -13.44 13.11
CA PHE A 518 8.97 -14.66 12.78
C PHE A 518 9.98 -15.80 12.53
N ARG A 519 9.54 -17.04 12.77
CA ARG A 519 10.19 -18.26 12.33
C ARG A 519 9.11 -19.20 11.84
N PHE A 520 9.37 -19.88 10.72
CA PHE A 520 8.54 -20.99 10.27
C PHE A 520 8.45 -22.06 11.37
N PRO A 521 7.33 -22.79 11.50
CA PRO A 521 7.21 -23.89 12.45
C PRO A 521 8.24 -25.00 12.19
N ASP A 522 8.69 -25.66 13.26
CA ASP A 522 9.53 -26.84 13.13
C ASP A 522 8.77 -27.97 12.41
N ALA A 523 9.45 -28.64 11.48
CA ALA A 523 8.87 -29.66 10.61
C ALA A 523 9.56 -31.04 10.78
N PRO A 524 8.92 -32.14 10.36
CA PRO A 524 9.48 -33.48 10.49
C PRO A 524 10.85 -33.65 9.82
N ARG A 525 11.69 -34.54 10.38
CA ARG A 525 13.01 -34.87 9.81
C ARG A 525 12.87 -35.56 8.45
N ILE A 526 13.38 -34.90 7.42
CA ILE A 526 13.52 -35.43 6.05
C ILE A 526 14.86 -36.09 5.79
N SER A 527 14.88 -36.93 4.75
CA SER A 527 16.05 -37.45 4.05
C SER A 527 16.99 -36.35 3.54
N PRO A 528 18.26 -36.66 3.20
CA PRO A 528 19.16 -35.71 2.54
C PRO A 528 18.65 -35.31 1.15
N GLU A 529 18.16 -36.29 0.40
CA GLU A 529 17.50 -36.12 -0.90
C GLU A 529 16.09 -35.55 -0.69
N VAL A 530 15.69 -34.54 -1.46
CA VAL A 530 14.39 -33.85 -1.29
C VAL A 530 13.57 -33.88 -2.56
N ALA A 531 14.10 -33.32 -3.65
CA ALA A 531 13.41 -33.24 -4.93
C ALA A 531 14.40 -33.32 -6.10
N GLU A 532 13.92 -33.78 -7.25
CA GLU A 532 14.75 -34.13 -8.39
C GLU A 532 14.03 -33.85 -9.71
N VAL A 533 14.80 -33.36 -10.69
CA VAL A 533 14.48 -33.25 -12.11
C VAL A 533 15.54 -34.06 -12.86
N LYS A 534 15.11 -34.96 -13.75
CA LYS A 534 15.95 -35.85 -14.56
C LYS A 534 15.56 -35.79 -16.03
N HIS A 535 16.50 -35.44 -16.91
CA HIS A 535 16.36 -35.44 -18.37
C HIS A 535 15.07 -34.79 -18.88
N VAL A 536 14.62 -33.71 -18.24
CA VAL A 536 13.33 -33.09 -18.56
C VAL A 536 13.42 -32.31 -19.86
N THR A 537 12.56 -32.68 -20.82
CA THR A 537 12.28 -31.95 -22.05
C THR A 537 10.79 -31.63 -22.10
N HIS A 538 10.44 -30.39 -22.46
CA HIS A 538 9.04 -29.98 -22.58
C HIS A 538 8.82 -28.80 -23.53
N ALA A 539 7.70 -28.81 -24.24
CA ALA A 539 7.29 -27.72 -25.12
C ALA A 539 5.78 -27.44 -25.08
N TYR A 540 5.39 -26.16 -24.92
CA TYR A 540 4.00 -25.76 -25.15
C TYR A 540 3.72 -25.62 -26.65
N ARG A 541 2.62 -26.21 -27.12
CA ARG A 541 2.17 -26.16 -28.52
C ARG A 541 0.93 -25.29 -28.67
N ASN A 542 1.10 -24.09 -29.21
CA ASN A 542 0.00 -23.17 -29.51
C ASN A 542 -0.21 -23.12 -31.03
N GLY A 543 -1.12 -23.96 -31.53
CA GLY A 543 -1.30 -24.15 -32.97
C GLY A 543 -0.05 -24.79 -33.60
N GLU A 544 0.48 -24.16 -34.65
CA GLU A 544 1.69 -24.62 -35.34
C GLU A 544 3.00 -24.20 -34.63
N VAL A 545 2.92 -23.36 -33.59
CA VAL A 545 4.10 -22.87 -32.84
C VAL A 545 4.41 -23.78 -31.65
N GLU A 546 5.52 -24.52 -31.74
CA GLU A 546 6.10 -25.29 -30.62
C GLU A 546 7.13 -24.44 -29.86
N ASN A 547 6.75 -23.93 -28.69
CA ASN A 547 7.65 -23.19 -27.80
C ASN A 547 8.34 -24.16 -26.82
N LYS A 548 9.53 -24.63 -27.19
CA LYS A 548 10.38 -25.48 -26.33
C LYS A 548 10.93 -24.67 -25.15
N LEU A 549 10.62 -25.11 -23.94
CA LEU A 549 11.07 -24.48 -22.70
C LEU A 549 12.32 -25.13 -22.13
N PHE A 550 12.34 -26.47 -22.14
CA PHE A 550 13.40 -27.29 -21.55
C PHE A 550 13.89 -28.32 -22.56
N GLU A 551 15.21 -28.50 -22.65
CA GLU A 551 15.87 -29.49 -23.50
C GLU A 551 16.93 -30.25 -22.70
N ASP A 552 16.63 -31.49 -22.27
CA ASP A 552 17.49 -32.36 -21.46
C ASP A 552 18.03 -31.65 -20.19
N CYS A 553 17.10 -31.38 -19.26
CA CYS A 553 17.35 -30.64 -18.03
C CYS A 553 17.41 -31.54 -16.78
N ASP A 554 18.51 -31.42 -16.02
CA ASP A 554 18.70 -32.05 -14.71
C ASP A 554 18.77 -31.01 -13.58
N LEU A 555 18.18 -31.32 -12.43
CA LEU A 555 18.31 -30.53 -11.19
C LEU A 555 18.10 -31.41 -9.96
N PHE A 556 19.13 -31.51 -9.11
CA PHE A 556 19.05 -32.18 -7.81
C PHE A 556 18.98 -31.16 -6.66
N VAL A 557 18.08 -31.40 -5.71
CA VAL A 557 17.79 -30.53 -4.57
C VAL A 557 17.99 -31.29 -3.25
N GLU A 558 18.94 -30.82 -2.45
CA GLU A 558 19.30 -31.41 -1.17
C GLU A 558 18.68 -30.68 0.04
N LYS A 559 18.68 -31.35 1.19
CA LYS A 559 18.19 -30.81 2.45
C LYS A 559 18.99 -29.59 2.90
N GLY A 560 18.35 -28.43 2.87
CA GLY A 560 18.96 -27.15 3.25
C GLY A 560 19.53 -26.36 2.09
N ASP A 561 19.42 -26.86 0.85
CA ASP A 561 19.64 -26.06 -0.36
C ASP A 561 18.72 -24.83 -0.36
N ARG A 562 19.25 -23.69 -0.80
CA ARG A 562 18.49 -22.46 -1.03
C ARG A 562 18.75 -22.02 -2.47
N ILE A 563 17.93 -22.56 -3.38
CA ILE A 563 18.07 -22.39 -4.83
C ILE A 563 17.19 -21.22 -5.26
N ALA A 564 17.80 -20.18 -5.83
CA ALA A 564 17.06 -19.20 -6.62
C ALA A 564 17.07 -19.59 -8.10
N VAL A 565 15.91 -19.58 -8.74
CA VAL A 565 15.71 -19.92 -10.15
C VAL A 565 15.57 -18.61 -10.93
N VAL A 566 16.53 -18.33 -11.82
CA VAL A 566 16.61 -17.08 -12.58
C VAL A 566 16.55 -17.35 -14.09
N GLY A 567 16.15 -16.33 -14.85
CA GLY A 567 16.04 -16.39 -16.31
C GLY A 567 14.94 -15.46 -16.83
N PRO A 568 14.87 -15.21 -18.15
CA PRO A 568 13.93 -14.27 -18.76
C PRO A 568 12.47 -14.70 -18.56
N ASN A 569 11.52 -13.79 -18.74
CA ASN A 569 10.10 -14.11 -18.63
C ASN A 569 9.63 -14.93 -19.85
N GLY A 570 8.83 -15.96 -19.58
CA GLY A 570 8.47 -16.99 -20.57
C GLY A 570 9.39 -18.22 -20.61
N SER A 571 10.55 -18.22 -19.94
CA SER A 571 11.52 -19.35 -19.92
C SER A 571 11.07 -20.62 -19.17
N GLY A 572 9.81 -20.71 -18.73
CA GLY A 572 9.28 -21.89 -18.04
C GLY A 572 9.55 -21.97 -16.53
N LYS A 573 10.11 -20.93 -15.89
CA LYS A 573 10.41 -20.90 -14.43
C LYS A 573 9.29 -21.53 -13.58
N SER A 574 8.07 -21.01 -13.67
CA SER A 574 6.89 -21.51 -12.93
C SER A 574 6.46 -22.92 -13.34
N THR A 575 6.60 -23.29 -14.62
CA THR A 575 6.33 -24.64 -15.13
C THR A 575 7.24 -25.67 -14.45
N MET A 576 8.52 -25.36 -14.25
CA MET A 576 9.45 -26.23 -13.50
C MET A 576 8.99 -26.46 -12.05
N LEU A 577 8.41 -25.44 -11.40
CA LEU A 577 7.86 -25.61 -10.04
C LEU A 577 6.60 -26.48 -10.05
N ARG A 578 5.69 -26.28 -11.02
CA ARG A 578 4.50 -27.14 -11.18
C ARG A 578 4.85 -28.59 -11.51
N PHE A 579 5.92 -28.84 -12.26
CA PHE A 579 6.49 -30.18 -12.48
C PHE A 579 6.98 -30.82 -11.18
N LEU A 580 7.80 -30.12 -10.38
CA LEU A 580 8.31 -30.64 -9.10
C LEU A 580 7.20 -31.03 -8.10
N ILE A 581 6.08 -30.31 -8.15
CA ILE A 581 4.90 -30.54 -7.30
C ILE A 581 3.99 -31.65 -7.87
N GLY A 582 4.09 -31.95 -9.17
CA GLY A 582 3.20 -32.89 -9.87
C GLY A 582 1.86 -32.30 -10.31
N ASN A 583 1.70 -30.97 -10.28
CA ASN A 583 0.53 -30.27 -10.85
C ASN A 583 0.49 -30.38 -12.38
N GLU A 584 1.66 -30.49 -13.00
CA GLU A 584 1.88 -30.56 -14.44
C GLU A 584 2.93 -31.65 -14.72
N LYS A 585 3.01 -32.17 -15.95
CA LYS A 585 3.98 -33.22 -16.32
C LYS A 585 4.81 -32.78 -17.52
N PRO A 586 6.13 -33.08 -17.54
CA PRO A 586 6.95 -32.89 -18.73
C PRO A 586 6.59 -33.90 -19.83
N ASP A 587 6.99 -33.63 -21.06
CA ASP A 587 6.78 -34.56 -22.19
C ASP A 587 7.75 -35.75 -22.11
N GLU A 588 9.00 -35.49 -21.71
CA GLU A 588 10.05 -36.49 -21.50
C GLU A 588 10.77 -36.26 -20.17
N GLY A 589 11.44 -37.30 -19.65
CA GLY A 589 12.13 -37.26 -18.37
C GLY A 589 11.19 -37.41 -17.17
N SER A 590 11.63 -36.95 -16.00
CA SER A 590 10.81 -36.92 -14.78
C SER A 590 11.18 -35.77 -13.85
N ALA A 591 10.19 -35.24 -13.14
CA ALA A 591 10.38 -34.28 -12.07
C ALA A 591 9.45 -34.67 -10.91
N ALA A 592 10.00 -34.72 -9.69
CA ALA A 592 9.24 -35.12 -8.50
C ALA A 592 9.93 -34.72 -7.19
N ILE A 593 9.13 -34.60 -6.14
CA ILE A 593 9.59 -34.72 -4.76
C ILE A 593 9.86 -36.20 -4.49
N ILE A 594 11.12 -36.55 -4.26
CA ILE A 594 11.59 -37.94 -4.05
C ILE A 594 11.86 -38.27 -2.56
N GLY A 595 12.02 -37.24 -1.72
CA GLY A 595 12.45 -37.40 -0.33
C GLY A 595 11.38 -37.98 0.60
N GLN A 596 11.82 -38.76 1.60
CA GLN A 596 10.93 -39.30 2.64
C GLN A 596 10.56 -38.21 3.67
N ASN A 597 9.29 -38.22 4.08
CA ASN A 597 8.68 -37.24 5.00
C ASN A 597 8.71 -35.78 4.49
N VAL A 598 8.90 -35.54 3.18
CA VAL A 598 8.88 -34.19 2.62
C VAL A 598 7.46 -33.64 2.65
N VAL A 599 7.28 -32.58 3.45
CA VAL A 599 6.08 -31.75 3.53
C VAL A 599 6.39 -30.49 2.74
N ALA A 600 6.06 -30.53 1.44
CA ALA A 600 6.20 -29.41 0.54
C ALA A 600 5.09 -28.39 0.74
N ASN A 601 5.42 -27.10 0.64
CA ASN A 601 4.47 -26.01 0.66
C ASN A 601 4.76 -25.07 -0.52
N TYR A 602 3.77 -24.92 -1.41
CA TYR A 602 3.87 -24.12 -2.62
C TYR A 602 3.19 -22.76 -2.40
N PHE A 603 3.90 -21.68 -2.69
CA PHE A 603 3.33 -20.36 -2.87
C PHE A 603 3.30 -20.05 -4.37
N GLU A 604 2.10 -20.03 -4.94
CA GLU A 604 1.86 -19.67 -6.35
C GLU A 604 1.38 -18.22 -6.45
N GLN A 605 1.78 -17.51 -7.51
CA GLN A 605 1.44 -16.09 -7.71
C GLN A 605 -0.08 -15.80 -7.62
N ASN A 606 -0.92 -16.75 -8.04
CA ASN A 606 -2.39 -16.63 -8.06
C ASN A 606 -3.10 -17.22 -6.81
N GLN A 607 -2.36 -17.64 -5.77
CA GLN A 607 -2.91 -18.33 -4.60
C GLN A 607 -3.92 -17.49 -3.78
N ALA A 608 -4.00 -16.19 -4.04
CA ALA A 608 -5.01 -15.29 -3.46
C ALA A 608 -6.46 -15.71 -3.76
N ASP A 609 -6.73 -16.40 -4.88
CA ASP A 609 -8.09 -16.81 -5.27
C ASP A 609 -8.51 -18.18 -4.73
N VAL A 610 -7.59 -18.91 -4.10
CA VAL A 610 -7.86 -20.18 -3.40
C VAL A 610 -8.38 -19.94 -1.96
N LEU A 611 -8.31 -18.70 -1.47
CA LEU A 611 -8.72 -18.36 -0.11
C LEU A 611 -10.25 -18.32 0.08
N ASP A 612 -10.73 -18.95 1.14
CA ASP A 612 -12.13 -18.90 1.59
C ASP A 612 -12.58 -17.45 1.80
N LEU A 613 -13.48 -17.00 0.91
CA LEU A 613 -13.96 -15.63 0.80
C LEU A 613 -14.85 -15.20 1.99
N ASP A 614 -15.43 -16.16 2.73
CA ASP A 614 -16.39 -15.89 3.80
C ASP A 614 -15.80 -15.97 5.22
N LYS A 615 -14.63 -16.59 5.41
CA LYS A 615 -13.82 -16.44 6.64
C LYS A 615 -13.33 -15.01 6.84
N THR A 616 -13.01 -14.66 8.09
CA THR A 616 -12.23 -13.44 8.41
C THR A 616 -10.73 -13.67 8.27
N VAL A 617 -9.96 -12.59 8.06
CA VAL A 617 -8.48 -12.60 7.96
C VAL A 617 -7.83 -13.47 9.05
N ILE A 618 -8.22 -13.30 10.32
CA ILE A 618 -7.69 -14.12 11.42
C ILE A 618 -8.14 -15.58 11.38
N GLN A 619 -9.38 -15.86 10.96
CA GLN A 619 -9.90 -17.23 10.85
C GLN A 619 -9.18 -18.03 9.76
N THR A 620 -8.83 -17.40 8.64
CA THR A 620 -8.12 -18.05 7.54
C THR A 620 -6.70 -18.45 7.97
N VAL A 621 -5.95 -17.56 8.63
CA VAL A 621 -4.64 -17.90 9.23
C VAL A 621 -4.78 -18.96 10.33
N GLN A 622 -5.82 -18.85 11.17
CA GLN A 622 -6.07 -19.80 12.25
C GLN A 622 -6.42 -21.22 11.75
N SER A 623 -7.01 -21.37 10.56
CA SER A 623 -7.26 -22.71 9.98
C SER A 623 -6.01 -23.40 9.42
N GLU A 624 -4.92 -22.66 9.14
CA GLU A 624 -3.65 -23.21 8.67
C GLU A 624 -2.57 -23.30 9.77
N SER A 625 -2.78 -22.60 10.90
CA SER A 625 -1.92 -22.69 12.09
C SER A 625 -2.14 -24.00 12.87
N THR A 626 -1.08 -24.55 13.46
CA THR A 626 -1.14 -25.74 14.33
C THR A 626 -1.06 -25.37 15.81
N ASP A 627 0.09 -24.87 16.25
CA ASP A 627 0.41 -24.64 17.67
C ASP A 627 0.65 -23.16 18.03
N GLN A 628 0.60 -22.24 17.05
CA GLN A 628 0.88 -20.83 17.25
C GLN A 628 -0.20 -20.13 18.09
N SER A 629 0.20 -19.20 18.96
CA SER A 629 -0.77 -18.43 19.75
C SER A 629 -1.47 -17.36 18.91
N TYR A 630 -2.71 -17.04 19.30
CA TYR A 630 -3.49 -15.94 18.71
C TYR A 630 -2.76 -14.57 18.71
N ASN A 631 -1.84 -14.37 19.66
CA ASN A 631 -1.00 -13.17 19.71
C ASN A 631 0.09 -13.17 18.63
N GLU A 632 0.66 -14.33 18.30
CA GLU A 632 1.65 -14.48 17.22
C GLU A 632 1.00 -14.39 15.85
N MET A 633 -0.21 -14.96 15.67
CA MET A 633 -1.03 -14.74 14.46
C MET A 633 -1.28 -13.25 14.23
N ARG A 634 -1.77 -12.52 15.25
CA ARG A 634 -1.99 -11.08 15.15
C ARG A 634 -0.70 -10.26 15.00
N ALA A 635 0.45 -10.75 15.47
CA ALA A 635 1.73 -10.11 15.27
C ALA A 635 2.25 -10.27 13.82
N LEU A 636 2.13 -11.47 13.23
CA LEU A 636 2.47 -11.72 11.82
C LEU A 636 1.56 -10.89 10.89
N LEU A 637 0.24 -10.99 11.07
CA LEU A 637 -0.75 -10.18 10.36
C LEU A 637 -0.47 -8.67 10.47
N GLY A 638 -0.04 -8.20 11.65
CA GLY A 638 0.33 -6.81 11.90
C GLY A 638 1.57 -6.33 11.11
N GLN A 639 2.53 -7.22 10.80
CA GLN A 639 3.65 -6.91 9.90
C GLN A 639 3.19 -6.78 8.45
N PHE A 640 2.33 -7.69 7.98
CA PHE A 640 1.67 -7.62 6.67
C PHE A 640 0.58 -6.53 6.56
N LEU A 641 0.61 -5.55 7.47
CA LEU A 641 -0.26 -4.36 7.57
C LEU A 641 -1.74 -4.62 7.93
N PHE A 642 -2.14 -5.86 8.26
CA PHE A 642 -3.47 -6.15 8.81
C PHE A 642 -3.54 -5.67 10.26
N LYS A 643 -3.85 -4.38 10.43
CA LYS A 643 -3.87 -3.67 11.71
C LYS A 643 -5.31 -3.40 12.15
N GLY A 644 -5.58 -3.55 13.45
CA GLY A 644 -6.89 -3.27 14.05
C GLY A 644 -8.02 -4.11 13.44
N ASP A 645 -9.15 -3.46 13.16
CA ASP A 645 -10.37 -4.11 12.68
C ASP A 645 -10.21 -4.81 11.31
N SER A 646 -9.15 -4.51 10.55
CA SER A 646 -8.82 -5.25 9.31
C SER A 646 -8.54 -6.74 9.55
N VAL A 647 -8.19 -7.13 10.77
CA VAL A 647 -8.00 -8.52 11.19
C VAL A 647 -9.33 -9.30 11.27
N GLU A 648 -10.45 -8.61 11.42
CA GLU A 648 -11.80 -9.18 11.51
C GLU A 648 -12.62 -8.98 10.21
N LYS A 649 -12.04 -8.36 9.16
CA LYS A 649 -12.66 -8.28 7.83
C LYS A 649 -12.77 -9.66 7.18
N LYS A 650 -13.85 -9.90 6.43
CA LYS A 650 -13.97 -11.06 5.53
C LYS A 650 -13.02 -10.95 4.33
N VAL A 651 -12.47 -12.07 3.88
CA VAL A 651 -11.52 -12.14 2.75
C VAL A 651 -12.09 -11.55 1.46
N ARG A 652 -13.40 -11.68 1.20
CA ARG A 652 -14.10 -11.07 0.06
C ARG A 652 -14.04 -9.53 -0.04
N PHE A 653 -13.65 -8.84 1.04
CA PHE A 653 -13.52 -7.38 1.06
C PHE A 653 -12.05 -6.90 1.01
N LEU A 654 -11.12 -7.81 0.73
CA LEU A 654 -9.70 -7.52 0.57
C LEU A 654 -9.36 -7.27 -0.90
N SER A 655 -8.50 -6.28 -1.15
CA SER A 655 -7.87 -6.06 -2.46
C SER A 655 -6.97 -7.24 -2.86
N GLY A 656 -6.64 -7.40 -4.15
CA GLY A 656 -5.74 -8.48 -4.61
C GLY A 656 -4.39 -8.53 -3.89
N GLY A 657 -3.78 -7.36 -3.64
CA GLY A 657 -2.54 -7.23 -2.88
C GLY A 657 -2.68 -7.40 -1.36
N GLU A 658 -3.89 -7.33 -0.79
CA GLU A 658 -4.17 -7.88 0.56
C GLU A 658 -4.37 -9.41 0.46
N LYS A 659 -5.03 -9.88 -0.61
CA LYS A 659 -5.15 -11.26 -1.05
C LYS A 659 -3.85 -12.05 -0.87
N ALA A 660 -2.83 -11.65 -1.64
CA ALA A 660 -1.51 -12.28 -1.69
C ALA A 660 -0.74 -12.20 -0.34
N ARG A 661 -0.89 -11.10 0.41
CA ARG A 661 -0.30 -10.99 1.75
C ARG A 661 -0.96 -11.93 2.76
N LEU A 662 -2.25 -12.22 2.60
CA LEU A 662 -2.95 -13.20 3.44
C LEU A 662 -2.57 -14.64 3.10
N SER A 663 -2.49 -15.01 1.82
CA SER A 663 -2.01 -16.35 1.43
C SER A 663 -0.56 -16.57 1.90
N LEU A 664 0.30 -15.55 1.85
CA LEU A 664 1.65 -15.62 2.40
C LEU A 664 1.66 -15.79 3.93
N CYS A 665 0.78 -15.09 4.68
CA CYS A 665 0.62 -15.33 6.12
C CYS A 665 0.23 -16.79 6.43
N CYS A 666 -0.71 -17.35 5.66
CA CYS A 666 -1.15 -18.73 5.80
C CYS A 666 -0.01 -19.72 5.49
N MET A 667 0.70 -19.51 4.38
CA MET A 667 1.85 -20.31 3.96
C MET A 667 2.94 -20.32 5.05
N MET A 668 3.26 -19.16 5.63
CA MET A 668 4.26 -19.04 6.69
C MET A 668 3.86 -19.70 8.02
N MET A 669 2.56 -19.82 8.32
CA MET A 669 2.07 -20.51 9.52
C MET A 669 1.95 -22.04 9.36
N LYS A 670 2.05 -22.57 8.14
CA LYS A 670 1.92 -24.00 7.86
C LYS A 670 3.28 -24.70 8.01
N PRO A 671 3.39 -25.80 8.79
CA PRO A 671 4.65 -26.54 8.94
C PRO A 671 5.07 -27.17 7.60
N ALA A 672 6.32 -26.93 7.20
CA ALA A 672 6.88 -27.37 5.92
C ALA A 672 8.39 -27.60 6.05
N ASN A 673 8.95 -28.49 5.21
CA ASN A 673 10.39 -28.76 5.14
C ASN A 673 10.96 -28.69 3.71
N LEU A 674 10.09 -28.49 2.71
CA LEU A 674 10.43 -27.94 1.40
C LEU A 674 9.52 -26.73 1.14
N LEU A 675 10.10 -25.56 0.88
CA LEU A 675 9.37 -24.38 0.43
C LEU A 675 9.61 -24.19 -1.07
N ILE A 676 8.52 -24.05 -1.84
CA ILE A 676 8.56 -23.76 -3.27
C ILE A 676 7.81 -22.44 -3.47
N LEU A 677 8.51 -21.41 -3.95
CA LEU A 677 8.03 -20.03 -3.93
C LEU A 677 8.10 -19.40 -5.32
N ASP A 678 6.95 -19.03 -5.89
CA ASP A 678 6.87 -18.29 -7.15
C ASP A 678 6.57 -16.80 -6.88
N GLU A 679 7.55 -15.94 -7.13
CA GLU A 679 7.52 -14.48 -6.88
C GLU A 679 6.94 -14.05 -5.51
N PRO A 680 7.43 -14.60 -4.37
CA PRO A 680 6.88 -14.31 -3.04
C PRO A 680 7.10 -12.86 -2.59
N THR A 681 7.94 -12.10 -3.29
CA THR A 681 8.28 -10.70 -3.07
C THR A 681 7.28 -9.72 -3.67
N ASN A 682 6.41 -10.16 -4.59
CA ASN A 682 5.47 -9.26 -5.27
C ASN A 682 4.41 -8.69 -4.32
N HIS A 683 4.08 -7.41 -4.51
CA HIS A 683 3.15 -6.62 -3.69
C HIS A 683 3.52 -6.48 -2.19
N LEU A 684 4.68 -6.98 -1.77
CA LEU A 684 5.23 -6.77 -0.42
C LEU A 684 5.92 -5.41 -0.30
N ASP A 685 5.70 -4.72 0.82
CA ASP A 685 6.54 -3.58 1.16
C ASP A 685 7.89 -4.01 1.76
N ILE A 686 8.82 -3.06 1.83
CA ILE A 686 10.17 -3.23 2.38
C ILE A 686 10.18 -3.93 3.75
N SER A 687 9.20 -3.66 4.64
CA SER A 687 9.14 -4.28 5.97
C SER A 687 8.68 -5.73 5.93
N ALA A 688 7.72 -6.06 5.06
CA ALA A 688 7.29 -7.43 4.82
C ALA A 688 8.39 -8.27 4.13
N LYS A 689 9.13 -7.69 3.17
CA LYS A 689 10.29 -8.33 2.54
C LYS A 689 11.38 -8.67 3.57
N GLU A 690 11.82 -7.69 4.39
CA GLU A 690 12.82 -7.89 5.45
C GLU A 690 12.46 -9.02 6.43
N MET A 691 11.18 -9.15 6.77
CA MET A 691 10.67 -10.18 7.67
C MET A 691 10.66 -11.57 7.02
N LEU A 692 10.29 -11.67 5.74
CA LEU A 692 10.37 -12.91 4.96
C LEU A 692 11.83 -13.35 4.73
N GLU A 693 12.73 -12.41 4.45
CA GLU A 693 14.18 -12.65 4.33
C GLU A 693 14.75 -13.27 5.62
N GLU A 694 14.51 -12.67 6.79
CA GLU A 694 15.01 -13.20 8.07
C GLU A 694 14.41 -14.60 8.37
N ALA A 695 13.11 -14.79 8.09
CA ALA A 695 12.45 -16.07 8.28
C ALA A 695 13.03 -17.18 7.39
N LEU A 696 13.30 -16.89 6.10
CA LEU A 696 13.87 -17.84 5.14
C LEU A 696 15.36 -18.10 5.39
N GLN A 697 16.14 -17.12 5.87
CA GLN A 697 17.53 -17.33 6.33
C GLN A 697 17.60 -18.30 7.52
N HIS A 698 16.61 -18.27 8.41
CA HIS A 698 16.53 -19.16 9.56
C HIS A 698 15.76 -20.47 9.31
N PHE A 699 15.23 -20.68 8.10
CA PHE A 699 14.60 -21.93 7.73
C PHE A 699 15.62 -23.07 7.61
N ALA A 700 15.26 -24.26 8.10
CA ALA A 700 16.12 -25.45 8.18
C ALA A 700 15.80 -26.53 7.12
N GLY A 701 14.71 -26.37 6.37
CA GLY A 701 14.39 -27.19 5.20
C GLY A 701 15.04 -26.65 3.91
N ALA A 702 14.70 -27.26 2.78
CA ALA A 702 15.10 -26.78 1.46
C ALA A 702 14.18 -25.65 0.97
N VAL A 703 14.72 -24.69 0.21
CA VAL A 703 13.98 -23.59 -0.41
C VAL A 703 14.30 -23.54 -1.90
N ILE A 704 13.26 -23.55 -2.73
CA ILE A 704 13.33 -23.24 -4.17
C ILE A 704 12.51 -21.97 -4.38
N VAL A 705 13.11 -20.92 -4.94
CA VAL A 705 12.43 -19.63 -5.13
C VAL A 705 12.69 -19.02 -6.50
N ILE A 706 11.62 -18.57 -7.15
CA ILE A 706 11.67 -17.60 -8.24
C ILE A 706 11.44 -16.23 -7.62
N SER A 707 12.31 -15.27 -7.92
CA SER A 707 12.13 -13.86 -7.54
C SER A 707 12.92 -12.99 -8.51
N HIS A 708 12.39 -11.83 -8.86
CA HIS A 708 13.14 -10.78 -9.57
C HIS A 708 13.81 -9.76 -8.62
N ASP A 709 13.59 -9.86 -7.30
CA ASP A 709 14.23 -9.00 -6.30
C ASP A 709 15.67 -9.49 -6.00
N ARG A 710 16.65 -8.81 -6.62
CA ARG A 710 18.08 -9.16 -6.49
C ARG A 710 18.56 -9.13 -5.04
N TYR A 711 18.07 -8.17 -4.25
CA TYR A 711 18.45 -8.05 -2.84
C TYR A 711 17.95 -9.28 -2.06
N PHE A 712 16.68 -9.65 -2.22
CA PHE A 712 16.09 -10.86 -1.63
C PHE A 712 16.86 -12.12 -2.04
N ILE A 713 17.16 -12.31 -3.33
CA ILE A 713 17.97 -13.44 -3.81
C ILE A 713 19.34 -13.46 -3.12
N SER A 714 20.05 -12.31 -3.07
CA SER A 714 21.35 -12.18 -2.41
C SER A 714 21.33 -12.44 -0.89
N LYS A 715 20.15 -12.42 -0.25
CA LYS A 715 19.97 -12.71 1.17
C LYS A 715 19.52 -14.14 1.45
N VAL A 716 18.78 -14.77 0.56
CA VAL A 716 18.17 -16.07 0.80
C VAL A 716 18.91 -17.20 0.09
N ALA A 717 19.41 -16.99 -1.13
CA ALA A 717 19.97 -18.06 -1.96
C ALA A 717 21.44 -18.38 -1.65
N THR A 718 21.79 -19.66 -1.69
CA THR A 718 23.16 -20.21 -1.64
C THR A 718 23.58 -20.84 -2.96
N THR A 719 22.67 -20.92 -3.93
CA THR A 719 22.90 -21.44 -5.27
C THR A 719 21.93 -20.76 -6.23
N ILE A 720 22.42 -20.36 -7.39
CA ILE A 720 21.62 -19.83 -8.48
C ILE A 720 21.47 -20.92 -9.55
N VAL A 721 20.25 -21.15 -10.04
CA VAL A 721 19.98 -22.00 -11.21
C VAL A 721 19.43 -21.10 -12.29
N ALA A 722 20.22 -20.87 -13.34
CA ALA A 722 19.80 -20.07 -14.49
C ALA A 722 19.18 -20.96 -15.56
N ILE A 723 18.06 -20.52 -16.15
CA ILE A 723 17.52 -21.10 -17.38
C ILE A 723 18.17 -20.39 -18.57
N GLU A 724 19.28 -20.93 -19.05
CA GLU A 724 20.01 -20.40 -20.20
C GLU A 724 19.82 -21.30 -21.42
N ASP A 725 19.43 -20.73 -22.55
CA ASP A 725 19.39 -21.42 -23.84
C ASP A 725 18.62 -22.79 -23.77
N ARG A 726 17.50 -22.80 -23.01
CA ARG A 726 16.63 -23.95 -22.66
C ARG A 726 17.22 -25.02 -21.72
N LYS A 727 18.35 -24.74 -21.08
CA LYS A 727 19.03 -25.66 -20.14
C LYS A 727 19.15 -25.06 -18.73
N LEU A 728 19.18 -25.92 -17.72
CA LEU A 728 19.42 -25.54 -16.34
C LEU A 728 20.93 -25.49 -16.04
N VAL A 729 21.44 -24.33 -15.64
CA VAL A 729 22.85 -24.13 -15.28
C VAL A 729 22.95 -23.83 -13.78
N LYS A 730 23.51 -24.76 -12.99
CA LYS A 730 23.65 -24.66 -11.52
C LYS A 730 24.95 -23.94 -11.13
N TYR A 731 24.85 -22.69 -10.67
CA TYR A 731 25.93 -21.88 -10.13
C TYR A 731 25.99 -21.99 -8.60
N GLN A 732 27.00 -22.69 -8.07
CA GLN A 732 27.28 -22.72 -6.64
C GLN A 732 27.91 -21.40 -6.19
N GLY A 733 27.09 -20.51 -5.62
CA GLY A 733 27.49 -19.17 -5.16
C GLY A 733 26.28 -18.29 -4.87
N ASP A 734 26.55 -17.05 -4.45
CA ASP A 734 25.52 -16.03 -4.29
C ASP A 734 25.16 -15.35 -5.63
N TYR A 735 24.22 -14.40 -5.59
CA TYR A 735 23.82 -13.63 -6.77
C TYR A 735 25.00 -12.90 -7.44
N ARG A 736 25.99 -12.43 -6.67
CA ARG A 736 27.13 -11.68 -7.20
C ARG A 736 28.08 -12.60 -7.95
N PHE A 737 28.29 -13.81 -7.46
CA PHE A 737 29.07 -14.84 -8.14
C PHE A 737 28.46 -15.21 -9.51
N TYR A 738 27.13 -15.27 -9.61
CA TYR A 738 26.43 -15.42 -10.90
C TYR A 738 26.72 -14.24 -11.84
N MET A 739 26.58 -12.99 -11.37
CA MET A 739 26.84 -11.79 -12.18
C MET A 739 28.31 -11.60 -12.60
N GLU A 740 29.26 -11.97 -11.75
CA GLU A 740 30.68 -11.93 -12.11
C GLU A 740 31.01 -12.97 -13.18
N ARG A 741 30.42 -14.17 -13.10
CA ARG A 741 30.80 -15.36 -13.85
C ARG A 741 29.96 -15.66 -15.08
N SER A 742 28.81 -15.02 -15.26
CA SER A 742 28.06 -15.09 -16.52
C SER A 742 28.71 -14.20 -17.58
N GLU A 743 29.76 -14.73 -18.21
CA GLU A 743 30.39 -14.12 -19.40
C GLU A 743 29.36 -13.96 -20.52
N LYS A 744 28.38 -14.87 -20.64
CA LYS A 744 27.25 -14.74 -21.57
C LYS A 744 26.34 -13.55 -21.29
N VAL A 745 26.11 -13.13 -20.05
CA VAL A 745 25.31 -11.91 -19.77
C VAL A 745 26.07 -10.69 -20.29
N LYS A 746 27.38 -10.60 -20.03
CA LYS A 746 28.24 -9.54 -20.57
C LYS A 746 28.28 -9.57 -22.10
N GLU A 747 28.55 -10.72 -22.71
CA GLU A 747 28.62 -10.85 -24.17
C GLU A 747 27.26 -10.68 -24.86
N LYS A 748 26.13 -11.09 -24.27
CA LYS A 748 24.79 -10.85 -24.87
C LYS A 748 24.37 -9.38 -24.72
N ILE A 749 24.77 -8.70 -23.64
CA ILE A 749 24.60 -7.24 -23.49
C ILE A 749 25.52 -6.50 -24.48
N GLU A 750 26.79 -6.89 -24.65
CA GLU A 750 27.67 -6.22 -25.62
C GLU A 750 27.26 -6.53 -27.08
N ALA A 751 26.95 -7.78 -27.43
CA ALA A 751 26.65 -8.19 -28.80
C ALA A 751 25.33 -7.60 -29.35
N ARG A 752 24.31 -7.39 -28.51
CA ARG A 752 23.08 -6.69 -28.95
C ARG A 752 23.29 -5.21 -29.22
N TYR A 753 24.27 -4.57 -28.58
CA TYR A 753 24.43 -3.11 -28.61
C TYR A 753 25.53 -2.68 -29.59
N PHE A 754 26.54 -3.52 -29.85
CA PHE A 754 27.59 -3.24 -30.83
C PHE A 754 27.25 -3.64 -32.28
N ALA A 755 26.10 -4.25 -32.54
CA ALA A 755 25.68 -4.63 -33.89
C ALA A 755 25.41 -3.42 -34.83
N GLY A 756 25.02 -2.27 -34.30
CA GLY A 756 24.73 -1.05 -35.08
C GLY A 756 25.84 0.01 -35.08
N GLY A 757 26.88 -0.15 -34.26
CA GLY A 757 27.93 0.85 -34.07
C GLY A 757 29.22 0.51 -34.81
N ALA A 758 29.58 1.30 -35.83
CA ALA A 758 30.89 1.18 -36.47
C ALA A 758 32.01 1.32 -35.43
N LYS A 759 33.01 0.43 -35.46
CA LYS A 759 34.15 0.45 -34.52
C LYS A 759 34.86 1.80 -34.58
N ILE A 760 34.64 2.64 -33.57
CA ILE A 760 35.45 3.83 -33.33
C ILE A 760 36.84 3.33 -32.95
N GLU A 761 37.79 3.42 -33.88
CA GLU A 761 39.20 3.14 -33.59
C GLU A 761 39.67 4.02 -32.43
N SER A 762 40.47 3.43 -31.53
CA SER A 762 40.77 4.04 -30.23
C SER A 762 41.27 5.47 -30.36
N ALA A 763 40.50 6.43 -29.85
CA ALA A 763 40.90 7.84 -29.81
C ALA A 763 42.31 7.96 -29.21
N PRO A 764 43.21 8.77 -29.82
CA PRO A 764 44.62 8.76 -29.44
C PRO A 764 44.78 9.15 -27.97
N LYS A 765 45.50 8.32 -27.21
CA LYS A 765 45.74 8.53 -25.77
C LYS A 765 46.43 9.87 -25.55
N ILE A 766 45.68 10.87 -25.11
CA ILE A 766 46.22 12.15 -24.66
C ILE A 766 46.94 11.90 -23.34
N ASP A 767 48.26 12.00 -23.37
CA ASP A 767 49.09 11.90 -22.16
C ASP A 767 48.83 13.12 -21.26
N LEU A 768 48.17 12.85 -20.13
CA LEU A 768 47.76 13.86 -19.17
C LEU A 768 48.94 14.51 -18.44
N GLU A 769 50.10 13.84 -18.34
CA GLU A 769 51.31 14.46 -17.77
C GLU A 769 51.89 15.50 -18.73
N ALA A 770 51.88 15.22 -20.04
CA ALA A 770 52.31 16.18 -21.06
C ALA A 770 51.40 17.42 -21.15
N ALA A 771 50.09 17.25 -20.94
CA ALA A 771 49.14 18.36 -20.83
C ALA A 771 49.40 19.22 -19.59
N ALA A 772 49.60 18.59 -18.42
CA ALA A 772 49.92 19.29 -17.17
C ALA A 772 51.27 20.03 -17.23
N ALA A 773 52.26 19.48 -17.94
CA ALA A 773 53.55 20.15 -18.17
C ALA A 773 53.40 21.42 -19.03
N LYS A 774 52.61 21.38 -20.12
CA LYS A 774 52.33 22.57 -20.94
C LYS A 774 51.59 23.66 -20.15
N ALA A 775 50.61 23.30 -19.32
CA ALA A 775 49.87 24.25 -18.49
C ALA A 775 50.78 25.02 -17.50
N ARG A 776 51.83 24.38 -16.97
CA ARG A 776 52.79 25.02 -16.04
C ARG A 776 53.72 26.05 -16.68
N ASN A 777 54.03 25.93 -17.97
CA ASN A 777 54.97 26.84 -18.65
C ASN A 777 54.34 28.15 -19.11
N ASN A 778 53.00 28.25 -19.20
CA ASN A 778 52.30 29.44 -19.70
C ASN A 778 51.94 30.49 -18.63
N PHE A 779 52.38 30.34 -17.37
CA PHE A 779 52.11 31.30 -16.28
C PHE A 779 53.38 31.88 -15.63
N GLY A 780 54.29 32.41 -16.46
CA GLY A 780 55.40 33.26 -16.00
C GLY A 780 54.99 34.75 -15.96
N GLY A 781 54.70 35.30 -14.77
CA GLY A 781 54.05 36.63 -14.66
C GLY A 781 54.29 37.49 -13.41
N ALA A 782 55.30 37.16 -12.58
CA ALA A 782 55.94 37.98 -11.53
C ALA A 782 55.14 38.98 -10.63
N LYS A 783 55.39 38.88 -9.31
CA LYS A 783 54.91 39.72 -8.18
C LYS A 783 53.46 39.39 -7.73
N THR A 784 53.15 39.23 -6.45
CA THR A 784 53.90 39.53 -5.21
C THR A 784 54.21 38.28 -4.37
N ALA A 785 55.21 38.37 -3.48
CA ALA A 785 55.57 37.30 -2.55
C ALA A 785 55.12 37.63 -1.11
N GLY A 786 54.53 36.66 -0.41
CA GLY A 786 54.12 36.84 0.99
C GLY A 786 53.63 35.55 1.66
N LEU A 787 54.28 35.17 2.76
CA LEU A 787 53.85 34.19 3.77
C LEU A 787 53.46 32.77 3.30
N VAL A 788 54.46 31.98 2.89
CA VAL A 788 54.45 30.53 3.19
C VAL A 788 54.97 30.31 4.61
N GLN A 789 54.12 29.91 5.57
CA GLN A 789 54.60 29.16 6.75
C GLN A 789 53.52 28.41 7.57
N ARG A 790 53.91 27.20 8.03
CA ARG A 790 53.42 26.43 9.21
C ARG A 790 52.19 25.50 9.10
N LYS A 791 52.48 24.34 8.49
CA LYS A 791 52.44 22.99 9.10
C LYS A 791 51.12 22.42 9.67
N ASN A 792 50.74 21.30 9.06
CA ASN A 792 49.98 20.19 9.65
C ASN A 792 50.38 19.86 11.11
N LYS A 793 49.36 19.76 11.98
CA LYS A 793 49.32 18.90 13.18
C LYS A 793 47.90 18.34 13.27
N GLY A 794 47.74 17.01 13.37
CA GLY A 794 46.39 16.41 13.50
C GLY A 794 46.33 14.89 13.47
N ILE A 795 47.19 14.20 12.70
CA ILE A 795 47.12 12.74 12.55
C ILE A 795 48.24 12.03 13.33
N LYS A 796 48.05 11.92 14.65
CA LYS A 796 48.77 10.99 15.55
C LYS A 796 47.90 10.64 16.77
N ASN A 797 47.01 9.65 16.63
CA ASN A 797 46.47 8.82 17.72
C ASN A 797 45.53 7.71 17.17
N ALA A 798 46.02 6.87 16.26
CA ALA A 798 45.25 5.76 15.66
C ALA A 798 46.06 4.47 15.47
N LYS A 799 47.16 4.29 16.22
CA LYS A 799 47.95 3.04 16.28
C LYS A 799 48.54 2.81 17.68
N ARG A 800 47.69 2.32 18.58
CA ARG A 800 47.99 1.59 19.83
C ARG A 800 46.70 0.88 20.25
N MET A 801 46.79 -0.14 21.11
CA MET A 801 45.71 -1.12 21.38
C MET A 801 45.42 -2.09 20.21
N GLN A 802 46.48 -2.66 19.62
CA GLN A 802 46.53 -4.11 19.46
C GLN A 802 47.39 -4.64 20.61
N TYR A 803 46.76 -5.32 21.56
CA TYR A 803 47.28 -6.31 22.50
C TYR A 803 46.09 -6.90 23.27
#